data_AF-A0A1I3Q0B6-F1
#
_entry.id   AF-A0A1I3Q0B6-F1
#
_cell.length_a   1.000
_cell.length_b   1.000
_cell.length_c   1.000
_cell.angle_alpha   90.00
_cell.angle_beta   90.00
_cell.angle_gamma   90.00
#
_symmetry.space_group_name_H-M   'P 1'
#
loop_
_entity.id
_entity.type
_entity.pdbx_description
1 polymer ?
#
loop_
_entity_poly.entity_id
_entity_poly.type
_entity_poly.pdbx_seq_one_letter_code
_entity_poly.pdbx_strand_id
1 'polypeptide(L)'
;MPDALDDLLQTFLTSDVDAKRGLLETEPALLEPQAAERLDDWARAWSEQDDAEKSRPCAAHAALLRACAEQGVAAVFDAMAATAQAPDLAGRLMAALTAETWNETRRLLEADPELLGAPALAILGQIRDAQEDPGARAQVEEHLVLFHRCAEVGVAAAFAEKLRPAEVSGGETGELGDLLARIGPMQDDPLRAPEVVGLCDRALALVDRPTQDRLWATLQGQRAIALQRLGDLAGDPAVLAEAVRGDDAALEVFTREAMSADWAMIQMNRANALQLLGDLAGDPGVLAEAVRGYDATLEVFTREAMPAEWATTQQNRANALQRLGALGGDPGVLEEAVRSYDAALEVRTREAMPADWATTQSNRANGLQRLGGLAGDPGVLEEAVRGYDAALEVRTREAMPADWATTQSNRASALQSLGKLAGNPNVLAEAVQGFSAALEVRTREAMPADWAATQSNRANALQRLGDLAGDPSVLEEAVKGYDAALEVRTREAMPPDWAATQQNRANALSSLVRLAGDPGLLEEAMQGYDAALEVFTREAMPADWATTQQNRANALRSLGELAEDPGVLEEAVRGYDAALEVRTREAMPADWAATQQNRASALLTQARLLKRRDDPGAAARAADAAAAGYDLALSGTSRDDAPATWATIRHNLANVEDFRFDLSGDREALAL
;
A
#
# COMPACT_ATOMS: atom_id res chain seq x y z
N MET A 1 -44.01 -19.74 66.50
CA MET A 1 -42.57 -19.85 66.18
C MET A 1 -42.21 -19.49 64.72
N PRO A 2 -42.99 -18.73 63.93
CA PRO A 2 -42.44 -18.05 62.74
C PRO A 2 -41.69 -16.75 63.07
N ASP A 3 -42.08 -16.04 64.13
CA ASP A 3 -41.60 -14.67 64.35
C ASP A 3 -40.10 -14.56 64.68
N ALA A 4 -39.52 -15.53 65.41
CA ALA A 4 -38.12 -15.41 65.84
C ALA A 4 -37.09 -15.60 64.71
N LEU A 5 -37.35 -16.49 63.74
CA LEU A 5 -36.46 -16.67 62.59
C LEU A 5 -36.63 -15.54 61.58
N ASP A 6 -37.86 -15.09 61.34
CA ASP A 6 -38.14 -13.97 60.44
C ASP A 6 -37.53 -12.65 60.99
N ASP A 7 -37.63 -12.39 62.30
CA ASP A 7 -36.98 -11.23 62.96
C ASP A 7 -35.44 -11.30 62.88
N LEU A 8 -34.89 -12.50 63.05
CA LEU A 8 -33.46 -12.74 62.96
C LEU A 8 -32.95 -12.56 61.51
N LEU A 9 -33.70 -13.05 60.53
CA LEU A 9 -33.41 -12.85 59.10
C LEU A 9 -33.53 -11.38 58.68
N GLN A 10 -34.51 -10.62 59.19
CA GLN A 10 -34.60 -9.19 58.92
C GLN A 10 -33.42 -8.41 59.53
N THR A 11 -33.04 -8.76 60.76
CA THR A 11 -31.85 -8.21 61.42
C THR A 11 -30.59 -8.55 60.62
N PHE A 12 -30.48 -9.80 60.16
CA PHE A 12 -29.37 -10.25 59.32
C PHE A 12 -29.31 -9.49 58.00
N LEU A 13 -30.41 -9.31 57.27
CA LEU A 13 -30.43 -8.60 55.98
C LEU A 13 -30.00 -7.13 56.11
N THR A 14 -30.40 -6.47 57.19
CA THR A 14 -30.17 -5.03 57.41
C THR A 14 -28.84 -4.70 58.10
N SER A 15 -28.11 -5.71 58.57
CA SER A 15 -26.81 -5.55 59.23
C SER A 15 -25.67 -5.30 58.24
N ASP A 16 -24.61 -4.63 58.70
CA ASP A 16 -23.35 -4.52 57.95
C ASP A 16 -22.59 -5.87 57.92
N VAL A 17 -21.51 -5.93 57.15
CA VAL A 17 -20.76 -7.18 56.89
C VAL A 17 -20.14 -7.76 58.17
N ASP A 18 -19.63 -6.91 59.06
CA ASP A 18 -19.02 -7.35 60.32
C ASP A 18 -20.08 -7.85 61.31
N ALA A 19 -21.22 -7.17 61.39
CA ALA A 19 -22.37 -7.60 62.19
C ALA A 19 -22.99 -8.89 61.64
N LYS A 20 -23.03 -9.09 60.31
CA LYS A 20 -23.47 -10.35 59.68
C LYS A 20 -22.56 -11.52 60.04
N ARG A 21 -21.23 -11.32 60.01
CA ARG A 21 -20.27 -12.32 60.48
C ARG A 21 -20.53 -12.69 61.93
N GLY A 22 -20.68 -11.68 62.80
CA GLY A 22 -20.99 -11.88 64.21
C GLY A 22 -22.28 -12.67 64.43
N LEU A 23 -23.36 -12.30 63.74
CA LEU A 23 -24.65 -13.01 63.82
C LEU A 23 -24.53 -14.49 63.40
N LEU A 24 -23.79 -14.79 62.34
CA LEU A 24 -23.60 -16.18 61.88
C LEU A 24 -22.73 -17.01 62.83
N GLU A 25 -21.81 -16.36 63.55
CA GLU A 25 -20.98 -17.01 64.57
C GLU A 25 -21.76 -17.23 65.89
N THR A 26 -22.76 -16.41 66.20
CA THR A 26 -23.51 -16.47 67.47
C THR A 26 -24.89 -17.11 67.39
N GLU A 27 -25.52 -17.16 66.22
CA GLU A 27 -26.90 -17.63 66.04
C GLU A 27 -26.97 -18.84 65.09
N PRO A 28 -26.92 -20.08 65.63
CA PRO A 28 -26.89 -21.30 64.81
C PRO A 28 -28.10 -21.46 63.88
N ALA A 29 -29.24 -20.86 64.25
CA ALA A 29 -30.47 -20.90 63.45
C ALA A 29 -30.29 -20.31 62.05
N LEU A 30 -29.35 -19.38 61.85
CA LEU A 30 -29.05 -18.81 60.52
C LEU A 30 -28.28 -19.79 59.61
N LEU A 31 -27.63 -20.81 60.17
CA LEU A 31 -26.89 -21.82 59.43
C LEU A 31 -27.71 -23.08 59.17
N GLU A 32 -28.94 -23.16 59.67
CA GLU A 32 -29.87 -24.24 59.35
C GLU A 32 -30.49 -24.03 57.95
N PRO A 33 -30.76 -25.11 57.19
CA PRO A 33 -31.33 -25.01 55.83
C PRO A 33 -32.61 -24.16 55.74
N GLN A 34 -33.42 -24.18 56.81
CA GLN A 34 -34.68 -23.44 56.91
C GLN A 34 -34.48 -21.92 56.78
N ALA A 35 -33.35 -21.37 57.20
CA ALA A 35 -33.08 -19.94 57.09
C ALA A 35 -32.83 -19.52 55.63
N ALA A 36 -32.07 -20.33 54.87
CA ALA A 36 -31.84 -20.09 53.45
C ALA A 36 -33.11 -20.31 52.61
N GLU A 37 -33.86 -21.38 52.90
CA GLU A 37 -35.15 -21.65 52.25
C GLU A 37 -36.15 -20.50 52.49
N ARG A 38 -36.16 -19.94 53.70
CA ARG A 38 -37.03 -18.81 54.04
C ARG A 38 -36.67 -17.52 53.28
N LEU A 39 -35.38 -17.25 53.09
CA LEU A 39 -34.92 -16.14 52.26
C LEU A 39 -35.22 -16.35 50.77
N ASP A 40 -35.16 -17.59 50.26
CA ASP A 40 -35.58 -17.91 48.90
C ASP A 40 -37.08 -17.71 48.69
N ASP A 41 -37.90 -18.04 49.69
CA ASP A 41 -39.33 -17.75 49.67
C ASP A 41 -39.60 -16.24 49.59
N TRP A 42 -38.86 -15.43 50.36
CA TRP A 42 -38.96 -13.98 50.30
C TRP A 42 -38.48 -13.43 48.95
N ALA A 43 -37.37 -13.95 48.43
CA ALA A 43 -36.84 -13.55 47.13
C ALA A 43 -37.85 -13.81 46.00
N ARG A 44 -38.51 -14.97 46.00
CA ARG A 44 -39.57 -15.32 45.05
C ARG A 44 -40.80 -14.41 45.21
N ALA A 45 -41.27 -14.21 46.45
CA ALA A 45 -42.43 -13.36 46.71
C ALA A 45 -42.21 -11.89 46.28
N TRP A 46 -40.99 -11.35 46.42
CA TRP A 46 -40.64 -10.01 45.92
C TRP A 46 -40.42 -9.98 44.40
N SER A 47 -39.88 -11.06 43.82
CA SER A 47 -39.73 -11.17 42.36
C SER A 47 -41.08 -11.23 41.65
N GLU A 48 -42.08 -11.90 42.24
CA GLU A 48 -43.46 -11.93 41.71
C GLU A 48 -44.14 -10.55 41.75
N GLN A 49 -43.59 -9.59 42.52
CA GLN A 49 -44.06 -8.21 42.63
C GLN A 49 -43.17 -7.22 41.84
N ASP A 50 -42.22 -7.71 41.03
CA ASP A 50 -41.21 -6.91 40.30
C ASP A 50 -40.35 -5.99 41.21
N ASP A 51 -40.24 -6.29 42.50
CA ASP A 51 -39.41 -5.52 43.47
C ASP A 51 -37.99 -6.11 43.54
N ALA A 52 -37.19 -5.83 42.51
CA ALA A 52 -35.82 -6.32 42.38
C ALA A 52 -34.88 -5.81 43.49
N GLU A 53 -35.19 -4.65 44.09
CA GLU A 53 -34.43 -4.07 45.20
C GLU A 53 -34.53 -4.92 46.47
N LYS A 54 -35.63 -5.63 46.67
CA LYS A 54 -35.80 -6.56 47.81
C LYS A 54 -35.54 -8.02 47.44
N SER A 55 -35.84 -8.41 46.21
CA SER A 55 -35.65 -9.79 45.75
C SER A 55 -34.17 -10.18 45.68
N ARG A 56 -33.32 -9.33 45.08
CA ARG A 56 -31.89 -9.63 44.88
C ARG A 56 -31.11 -9.79 46.20
N PRO A 57 -31.28 -8.92 47.22
CA PRO A 57 -30.63 -9.12 48.50
C PRO A 57 -31.06 -10.41 49.19
N CYS A 58 -32.34 -10.79 49.15
CA CYS A 58 -32.80 -12.03 49.78
C CYS A 58 -32.13 -13.26 49.15
N ALA A 59 -32.06 -13.33 47.81
CA ALA A 59 -31.40 -14.42 47.09
C ALA A 59 -29.88 -14.48 47.38
N ALA A 60 -29.21 -13.33 47.38
CA ALA A 60 -27.77 -13.24 47.66
C ALA A 60 -27.44 -13.68 49.09
N HIS A 61 -28.26 -13.29 50.07
CA HIS A 61 -28.05 -13.69 51.46
C HIS A 61 -28.44 -15.16 51.70
N ALA A 62 -29.43 -15.72 50.99
CA ALA A 62 -29.71 -17.15 51.02
C ALA A 62 -28.51 -17.99 50.53
N ALA A 63 -27.85 -17.54 49.46
CA ALA A 63 -26.60 -18.16 48.98
C ALA A 63 -25.47 -18.04 50.00
N LEU A 64 -25.32 -16.87 50.67
CA LEU A 64 -24.34 -16.68 51.74
C LEU A 64 -24.58 -17.62 52.93
N LEU A 65 -25.83 -17.81 53.37
CA LEU A 65 -26.18 -18.74 54.45
C LEU A 65 -25.80 -20.18 54.08
N ARG A 66 -26.12 -20.63 52.86
CA ARG A 66 -25.74 -21.97 52.37
C ARG A 66 -24.23 -22.15 52.32
N ALA A 67 -23.51 -21.19 51.76
CA ALA A 67 -22.05 -21.24 51.70
C ALA A 67 -21.43 -21.30 53.11
N CYS A 68 -21.93 -20.49 54.05
CA CYS A 68 -21.46 -20.50 55.44
C CYS A 68 -21.78 -21.81 56.17
N ALA A 69 -22.93 -22.42 55.90
CA ALA A 69 -23.32 -23.72 56.47
C ALA A 69 -22.45 -24.86 55.94
N GLU A 70 -22.06 -24.82 54.66
CA GLU A 70 -21.24 -25.86 54.02
C GLU A 70 -19.75 -25.73 54.31
N GLN A 71 -19.22 -24.50 54.30
CA GLN A 71 -17.78 -24.23 54.29
C GLN A 71 -17.27 -23.61 55.60
N GLY A 72 -18.18 -23.21 56.49
CA GLY A 72 -17.88 -22.53 57.75
C GLY A 72 -17.75 -21.01 57.60
N VAL A 73 -18.30 -20.28 58.57
CA VAL A 73 -18.41 -18.81 58.54
C VAL A 73 -17.06 -18.11 58.34
N ALA A 74 -16.02 -18.54 59.07
CA ALA A 74 -14.70 -17.94 58.96
C ALA A 74 -14.09 -18.10 57.56
N ALA A 75 -14.21 -19.28 56.94
CA ALA A 75 -13.65 -19.52 55.61
C ALA A 75 -14.34 -18.68 54.53
N VAL A 76 -15.67 -18.53 54.61
CA VAL A 76 -16.44 -17.74 53.65
C VAL A 76 -16.15 -16.24 53.80
N PHE A 77 -16.11 -15.72 55.02
CA PHE A 77 -15.83 -14.30 55.25
C PHE A 77 -14.37 -13.93 54.98
N ASP A 78 -13.42 -14.84 55.26
CA ASP A 78 -12.01 -14.62 54.92
C ASP A 78 -11.80 -14.68 53.39
N ALA A 79 -12.55 -15.55 52.68
CA ALA A 79 -12.60 -15.54 51.22
C ALA A 79 -13.21 -14.24 50.67
N MET A 80 -14.34 -13.77 51.21
CA MET A 80 -14.97 -12.49 50.83
C MET A 80 -14.06 -11.29 51.12
N ALA A 81 -13.32 -11.32 52.24
CA ALA A 81 -12.34 -10.30 52.58
C ALA A 81 -11.13 -10.32 51.64
N ALA A 82 -10.70 -11.51 51.19
CA ALA A 82 -9.69 -11.65 50.15
C ALA A 82 -10.17 -11.13 48.79
N THR A 83 -11.45 -11.30 48.43
CA THR A 83 -12.05 -10.69 47.22
C THR A 83 -12.20 -9.17 47.34
N ALA A 84 -12.46 -8.65 48.55
CA ALA A 84 -12.61 -7.21 48.81
C ALA A 84 -11.27 -6.45 48.87
N GLN A 85 -10.15 -7.15 49.08
CA GLN A 85 -8.81 -6.55 49.18
C GLN A 85 -8.08 -6.37 47.84
N ALA A 86 -8.66 -6.81 46.72
CA ALA A 86 -8.05 -6.66 45.40
C ALA A 86 -8.89 -5.71 44.53
N PRO A 87 -8.67 -4.37 44.62
CA PRO A 87 -9.35 -3.45 43.75
C PRO A 87 -8.88 -3.74 42.33
N ASP A 88 -9.80 -4.29 41.54
CA ASP A 88 -9.67 -4.66 40.13
C ASP A 88 -9.12 -6.06 39.78
N LEU A 89 -9.26 -7.08 40.64
CA LEU A 89 -8.97 -8.46 40.19
C LEU A 89 -9.95 -8.93 39.09
N ALA A 90 -11.24 -8.61 39.23
CA ALA A 90 -12.25 -8.96 38.24
C ALA A 90 -12.06 -8.23 36.91
N GLY A 91 -11.70 -6.94 36.92
CA GLY A 91 -11.44 -6.19 35.69
C GLY A 91 -10.16 -6.64 34.98
N ARG A 92 -9.09 -6.95 35.73
CA ARG A 92 -7.88 -7.57 35.17
C ARG A 92 -8.13 -8.97 34.61
N LEU A 93 -8.95 -9.79 35.26
CA LEU A 93 -9.38 -11.09 34.73
C LEU A 93 -10.22 -10.96 33.47
N MET A 94 -11.16 -10.00 33.46
CA MET A 94 -11.95 -9.71 32.27
C MET A 94 -11.05 -9.22 31.13
N ALA A 95 -10.08 -8.34 31.40
CA ALA A 95 -9.10 -7.91 30.40
C ALA A 95 -8.30 -9.09 29.83
N ALA A 96 -7.93 -10.07 30.66
CA ALA A 96 -7.23 -11.27 30.19
C ALA A 96 -8.14 -12.25 29.43
N LEU A 97 -9.43 -12.33 29.78
CA LEU A 97 -10.45 -13.13 29.10
C LEU A 97 -10.90 -12.55 27.76
N THR A 98 -10.90 -11.22 27.65
CA THR A 98 -11.32 -10.48 26.45
C THR A 98 -10.13 -9.98 25.64
N ALA A 99 -8.91 -10.39 25.98
CA ALA A 99 -7.71 -10.06 25.22
C ALA A 99 -7.85 -10.56 23.78
N GLU A 100 -7.38 -9.77 22.82
CA GLU A 100 -7.62 -10.00 21.40
C GLU A 100 -6.78 -11.18 20.87
N THR A 101 -5.68 -11.50 21.56
CA THR A 101 -4.79 -12.62 21.21
C THR A 101 -4.28 -13.37 22.44
N TRP A 102 -3.94 -14.64 22.26
CA TRP A 102 -3.28 -15.44 23.31
C TRP A 102 -1.93 -14.85 23.76
N ASN A 103 -1.22 -14.14 22.88
CA ASN A 103 0.02 -13.47 23.26
C ASN A 103 -0.23 -12.28 24.21
N GLU A 104 -1.36 -11.61 24.07
CA GLU A 104 -1.77 -10.55 25.00
C GLU A 104 -2.21 -11.15 26.34
N THR A 105 -3.04 -12.20 26.34
CA THR A 105 -3.37 -12.96 27.56
C THR A 105 -2.09 -13.44 28.26
N ARG A 106 -1.11 -13.94 27.51
CA ARG A 106 0.20 -14.36 28.03
C ARG A 106 0.93 -13.22 28.73
N ARG A 107 1.04 -12.05 28.10
CA ARG A 107 1.70 -10.88 28.69
C ARG A 107 1.01 -10.40 29.95
N LEU A 108 -0.32 -10.40 29.98
CA LEU A 108 -1.10 -10.03 31.17
C LEU A 108 -0.85 -11.00 32.32
N LEU A 109 -0.79 -12.31 32.04
CA LEU A 109 -0.48 -13.33 33.04
C LEU A 109 0.98 -13.32 33.51
N GLU A 110 1.93 -12.99 32.63
CA GLU A 110 3.35 -12.81 33.00
C GLU A 110 3.56 -11.53 33.83
N ALA A 111 2.81 -10.47 33.55
CA ALA A 111 2.87 -9.20 34.27
C ALA A 111 2.16 -9.26 35.64
N ASP A 112 1.18 -10.13 35.79
CA ASP A 112 0.32 -10.20 36.97
C ASP A 112 0.09 -11.65 37.46
N PRO A 113 1.00 -12.18 38.30
CA PRO A 113 0.87 -13.53 38.85
C PRO A 113 -0.37 -13.74 39.73
N GLU A 114 -1.03 -12.68 40.22
CA GLU A 114 -2.26 -12.81 41.02
C GLU A 114 -3.43 -13.39 40.21
N LEU A 115 -3.42 -13.22 38.89
CA LEU A 115 -4.42 -13.79 37.97
C LEU A 115 -4.39 -15.32 37.91
N LEU A 116 -3.32 -15.94 38.42
CA LEU A 116 -3.17 -17.39 38.51
C LEU A 116 -3.47 -17.92 39.93
N GLY A 117 -3.81 -17.03 40.86
CA GLY A 117 -4.14 -17.38 42.23
C GLY A 117 -5.50 -18.07 42.35
N ALA A 118 -5.69 -18.83 43.44
CA ALA A 118 -6.96 -19.50 43.73
C ALA A 118 -8.21 -18.58 43.68
N PRO A 119 -8.17 -17.32 44.16
CA PRO A 119 -9.31 -16.41 44.05
C PRO A 119 -9.68 -16.08 42.60
N ALA A 120 -8.69 -15.90 41.73
CA ALA A 120 -8.89 -15.59 40.32
C ALA A 120 -9.50 -16.76 39.56
N LEU A 121 -8.99 -17.97 39.81
CA LEU A 121 -9.50 -19.21 39.23
C LEU A 121 -10.94 -19.52 39.68
N ALA A 122 -11.29 -19.20 40.94
CA ALA A 122 -12.66 -19.33 41.44
C ALA A 122 -13.63 -18.35 40.74
N ILE A 123 -13.21 -17.10 40.53
CA ILE A 123 -14.01 -16.09 39.80
C ILE A 123 -14.25 -16.54 38.35
N LEU A 124 -13.22 -17.05 37.66
CA LEU A 124 -13.36 -17.58 36.30
C LEU A 124 -14.34 -18.77 36.22
N GLY A 125 -14.31 -19.67 37.22
CA GLY A 125 -15.29 -20.76 37.35
C GLY A 125 -16.72 -20.25 37.49
N GLN A 126 -16.93 -19.23 38.32
CA GLN A 126 -18.24 -18.58 38.48
C GLN A 126 -18.72 -17.89 37.19
N ILE A 127 -17.82 -17.23 36.45
CA ILE A 127 -18.13 -16.60 35.16
C ILE A 127 -18.58 -17.67 34.15
N ARG A 128 -17.87 -18.81 34.07
CA ARG A 128 -18.24 -19.94 33.20
C ARG A 128 -19.62 -20.50 33.54
N ASP A 129 -19.88 -20.71 34.83
CA ASP A 129 -21.13 -21.32 35.30
C ASP A 129 -22.33 -20.39 35.07
N ALA A 130 -22.11 -19.08 35.13
CA ALA A 130 -23.11 -18.04 34.85
C ALA A 130 -23.39 -17.80 33.34
N GLN A 131 -22.60 -18.34 32.41
CA GLN A 131 -22.84 -18.16 30.97
C GLN A 131 -24.02 -19.03 30.48
N GLU A 132 -25.03 -18.39 29.89
CA GLU A 132 -26.14 -19.08 29.22
C GLU A 132 -25.82 -19.44 27.75
N ASP A 133 -24.93 -18.69 27.10
CA ASP A 133 -24.48 -18.97 25.74
C ASP A 133 -23.40 -20.07 25.71
N PRO A 134 -23.59 -21.16 24.92
CA PRO A 134 -22.62 -22.24 24.83
C PRO A 134 -21.23 -21.82 24.29
N GLY A 135 -21.16 -20.83 23.40
CA GLY A 135 -19.91 -20.33 22.83
C GLY A 135 -19.10 -19.53 23.86
N ALA A 136 -19.76 -18.58 24.53
CA ALA A 136 -19.15 -17.81 25.62
C ALA A 136 -18.73 -18.72 26.79
N ARG A 137 -19.53 -19.74 27.13
CA ARG A 137 -19.16 -20.73 28.15
C ARG A 137 -17.90 -21.50 27.76
N ALA A 138 -17.81 -21.98 26.51
CA ALA A 138 -16.63 -22.71 26.02
C ALA A 138 -15.37 -21.82 26.01
N GLN A 139 -15.50 -20.54 25.65
CA GLN A 139 -14.40 -19.58 25.68
C GLN A 139 -13.85 -19.38 27.10
N VAL A 140 -14.73 -19.17 28.09
CA VAL A 140 -14.31 -19.00 29.49
C VAL A 140 -13.69 -20.29 30.03
N GLU A 141 -14.23 -21.45 29.65
CA GLU A 141 -13.68 -22.76 30.02
C GLU A 141 -12.28 -22.98 29.44
N GLU A 142 -12.04 -22.58 28.19
CA GLU A 142 -10.72 -22.67 27.55
C GLU A 142 -9.66 -21.79 28.25
N HIS A 143 -10.06 -20.60 28.69
CA HIS A 143 -9.20 -19.71 29.48
C HIS A 143 -8.96 -20.27 30.88
N LEU A 144 -9.99 -20.80 31.54
CA LEU A 144 -9.89 -21.40 32.86
C LEU A 144 -8.91 -22.58 32.89
N VAL A 145 -8.98 -23.47 31.89
CA VAL A 145 -8.04 -24.59 31.72
C VAL A 145 -6.61 -24.10 31.54
N LEU A 146 -6.41 -23.07 30.69
CA LEU A 146 -5.09 -22.48 30.49
C LEU A 146 -4.54 -21.84 31.77
N PHE A 147 -5.36 -21.11 32.52
CA PHE A 147 -4.91 -20.42 33.73
C PHE A 147 -4.58 -21.42 34.85
N HIS A 148 -5.35 -22.50 34.99
CA HIS A 148 -4.98 -23.63 35.84
C HIS A 148 -3.62 -24.19 35.43
N ARG A 149 -3.41 -24.42 34.13
CA ARG A 149 -2.15 -24.96 33.64
C ARG A 149 -0.97 -24.00 33.87
N CYS A 150 -1.19 -22.70 33.68
CA CYS A 150 -0.20 -21.66 33.99
C CYS A 150 0.17 -21.64 35.48
N ALA A 151 -0.79 -21.88 36.38
CA ALA A 151 -0.53 -21.97 37.81
C ALA A 151 0.29 -23.22 38.19
N GLU A 152 0.13 -24.33 37.46
CA GLU A 152 0.84 -25.59 37.71
C GLU A 152 2.28 -25.59 37.20
N VAL A 153 2.50 -25.16 35.95
CA VAL A 153 3.79 -25.31 35.25
C VAL A 153 4.46 -23.99 34.89
N GLY A 154 3.83 -22.85 35.20
CA GLY A 154 4.29 -21.52 34.84
C GLY A 154 3.79 -21.06 33.46
N VAL A 155 3.61 -19.74 33.30
CA VAL A 155 2.99 -19.14 32.10
C VAL A 155 3.72 -19.51 30.81
N ALA A 156 5.04 -19.40 30.79
CA ALA A 156 5.83 -19.73 29.60
C ALA A 156 5.66 -21.20 29.15
N ALA A 157 5.61 -22.15 30.09
CA ALA A 157 5.45 -23.57 29.79
C ALA A 157 4.02 -23.91 29.34
N ALA A 158 3.01 -23.35 30.02
CA ALA A 158 1.60 -23.56 29.68
C ALA A 158 1.22 -22.96 28.32
N PHE A 159 1.72 -21.77 27.98
CA PHE A 159 1.52 -21.20 26.64
C PHE A 159 2.32 -21.94 25.57
N ALA A 160 3.50 -22.47 25.89
CA ALA A 160 4.21 -23.38 24.98
C ALA A 160 3.48 -24.72 24.77
N GLU A 161 2.63 -25.15 25.70
CA GLU A 161 1.73 -26.31 25.55
C GLU A 161 0.45 -25.98 24.81
N LYS A 162 -0.08 -24.76 24.94
CA LYS A 162 -1.30 -24.30 24.25
C LYS A 162 -1.07 -23.83 22.82
N LEU A 163 0.06 -23.17 22.57
CA LEU A 163 0.52 -22.78 21.24
C LEU A 163 1.23 -23.94 20.52
N ARG A 164 1.43 -25.07 21.21
CA ARG A 164 1.65 -26.33 20.52
C ARG A 164 0.36 -26.65 19.75
N PRO A 165 0.44 -27.04 18.47
CA PRO A 165 -0.68 -27.61 17.76
C PRO A 165 -1.30 -28.71 18.62
N ALA A 166 -2.64 -28.66 18.80
CA ALA A 166 -3.41 -29.57 19.64
C ALA A 166 -2.87 -30.99 19.53
N GLU A 167 -2.35 -31.50 20.65
CA GLU A 167 -1.87 -32.85 20.88
C GLU A 167 -1.52 -33.68 19.64
N VAL A 168 -0.23 -33.66 19.28
CA VAL A 168 0.47 -34.92 18.99
C VAL A 168 0.51 -35.72 20.30
N SER A 169 -0.63 -36.26 20.72
CA SER A 169 -0.72 -37.25 21.80
C SER A 169 -0.19 -38.58 21.27
N GLY A 170 1.13 -38.65 21.14
CA GLY A 170 1.81 -39.83 20.62
C GLY A 170 3.18 -39.52 20.04
N GLY A 171 4.12 -39.13 20.90
CA GLY A 171 5.56 -39.32 20.70
C GLY A 171 6.14 -39.02 19.31
N GLU A 172 6.48 -37.77 19.04
CA GLU A 172 7.49 -37.45 18.03
C GLU A 172 8.70 -36.80 18.69
N THR A 173 9.41 -37.59 19.49
CA THR A 173 10.80 -37.31 19.91
C THR A 173 11.75 -37.69 18.76
N GLY A 174 11.50 -37.13 17.57
CA GLY A 174 12.15 -37.51 16.32
C GLY A 174 12.46 -36.31 15.41
N GLU A 175 13.06 -36.59 14.25
CA GLU A 175 13.59 -35.60 13.32
C GLU A 175 12.57 -34.51 12.93
N LEU A 176 11.27 -34.82 12.80
CA LEU A 176 10.22 -33.85 12.47
C LEU A 176 10.06 -32.78 13.57
N GLY A 177 10.01 -33.18 14.85
CA GLY A 177 9.92 -32.24 15.97
C GLY A 177 11.12 -31.29 16.06
N ASP A 178 12.33 -31.80 15.81
CA ASP A 178 13.57 -31.00 15.78
C ASP A 178 13.57 -29.99 14.62
N LEU A 179 13.05 -30.38 13.44
CA LEU A 179 12.91 -29.48 12.29
C LEU A 179 11.92 -28.36 12.58
N LEU A 180 10.75 -28.68 13.15
CA LEU A 180 9.72 -27.69 13.50
C LEU A 180 10.24 -26.68 14.54
N ALA A 181 10.95 -27.14 15.56
CA ALA A 181 11.55 -26.27 16.58
C ALA A 181 12.59 -25.30 16.01
N ARG A 182 13.24 -25.67 14.89
CA ARG A 182 14.20 -24.80 14.20
C ARG A 182 13.51 -23.79 13.30
N ILE A 183 12.43 -24.17 12.60
CA ILE A 183 11.77 -23.30 11.63
C ILE A 183 11.24 -22.02 12.29
N GLY A 184 10.47 -22.15 13.38
CA GLY A 184 9.77 -21.01 14.01
C GLY A 184 10.64 -19.78 14.28
N PRO A 185 11.77 -19.90 15.01
CA PRO A 185 12.65 -18.76 15.32
C PRO A 185 13.29 -18.08 14.11
N MET A 186 13.31 -18.72 12.94
CA MET A 186 13.92 -18.18 11.72
C MET A 186 12.92 -17.51 10.79
N GLN A 187 11.62 -17.64 11.04
CA GLN A 187 10.58 -17.18 10.13
C GLN A 187 10.56 -15.68 9.93
N ASP A 188 11.14 -14.89 10.83
CA ASP A 188 11.18 -13.43 10.71
C ASP A 188 12.49 -12.90 10.13
N ASP A 189 13.51 -13.74 9.92
CA ASP A 189 14.80 -13.33 9.37
C ASP A 189 14.85 -13.56 7.84
N PRO A 190 14.85 -12.49 7.01
CA PRO A 190 14.92 -12.64 5.56
C PRO A 190 16.18 -13.35 5.07
N LEU A 191 17.32 -13.22 5.77
CA LEU A 191 18.59 -13.84 5.39
C LEU A 191 18.58 -15.36 5.60
N ARG A 192 17.65 -15.86 6.42
CA ARG A 192 17.49 -17.28 6.74
C ARG A 192 16.45 -17.96 5.85
N ALA A 193 15.81 -17.23 4.93
CA ALA A 193 14.80 -17.77 4.04
C ALA A 193 15.24 -19.04 3.27
N PRO A 194 16.49 -19.17 2.73
CA PRO A 194 16.93 -20.42 2.11
C PRO A 194 16.97 -21.60 3.06
N GLU A 195 17.37 -21.37 4.32
CA GLU A 195 17.41 -22.43 5.34
C GLU A 195 15.99 -22.83 5.74
N VAL A 196 15.07 -21.87 5.88
CA VAL A 196 13.65 -22.15 6.17
C VAL A 196 13.05 -23.03 5.09
N VAL A 197 13.26 -22.72 3.79
CA VAL A 197 12.78 -23.56 2.68
C VAL A 197 13.31 -24.98 2.81
N GLY A 198 14.63 -25.15 3.00
CA GLY A 198 15.24 -26.48 3.12
C GLY A 198 14.78 -27.27 4.35
N LEU A 199 14.47 -26.60 5.47
CA LEU A 199 13.89 -27.22 6.65
C LEU A 199 12.43 -27.63 6.43
N CYS A 200 11.63 -26.77 5.79
CA CYS A 200 10.26 -27.09 5.42
C CYS A 200 10.20 -28.27 4.44
N ASP A 201 11.07 -28.31 3.42
CA ASP A 201 11.16 -29.43 2.47
C ASP A 201 11.41 -30.76 3.17
N ARG A 202 12.35 -30.77 4.13
CA ARG A 202 12.65 -31.97 4.93
C ARG A 202 11.50 -32.34 5.85
N ALA A 203 10.87 -31.36 6.49
CA ALA A 203 9.73 -31.61 7.37
C ALA A 203 8.54 -32.17 6.58
N LEU A 204 8.21 -31.57 5.43
CA LEU A 204 7.16 -32.04 4.53
C LEU A 204 7.37 -33.48 4.05
N ALA A 205 8.62 -33.91 3.87
CA ALA A 205 8.95 -35.30 3.51
C ALA A 205 8.69 -36.32 4.63
N LEU A 206 8.59 -35.86 5.89
CA LEU A 206 8.33 -36.70 7.07
C LEU A 206 6.87 -36.66 7.51
N VAL A 207 6.07 -35.73 6.99
CA VAL A 207 4.66 -35.58 7.37
C VAL A 207 3.78 -36.66 6.74
N ASP A 208 2.99 -37.34 7.57
CA ASP A 208 1.99 -38.30 7.12
C ASP A 208 0.66 -37.61 6.78
N ARG A 209 0.48 -37.25 5.50
CA ARG A 209 -0.63 -36.38 5.05
C ARG A 209 -2.04 -36.83 5.53
N PRO A 210 -2.43 -38.13 5.51
CA PRO A 210 -3.75 -38.54 6.00
C PRO A 210 -4.03 -38.25 7.48
N THR A 211 -3.00 -38.17 8.32
CA THR A 211 -3.14 -37.96 9.77
C THR A 211 -2.69 -36.57 10.21
N GLN A 212 -1.87 -35.88 9.40
CA GLN A 212 -1.22 -34.61 9.72
C GLN A 212 -1.48 -33.52 8.64
N ASP A 213 -2.64 -33.54 8.00
CA ASP A 213 -2.97 -32.65 6.86
C ASP A 213 -2.86 -31.15 7.20
N ARG A 214 -3.23 -30.75 8.43
CA ARG A 214 -3.06 -29.38 8.93
C ARG A 214 -1.59 -28.98 9.06
N LEU A 215 -0.75 -29.85 9.62
CA LEU A 215 0.68 -29.61 9.75
C LEU A 215 1.33 -29.51 8.37
N TRP A 216 0.92 -30.36 7.44
CA TRP A 216 1.34 -30.30 6.04
C TRP A 216 1.00 -28.93 5.42
N ALA A 217 -0.24 -28.48 5.54
CA ALA A 217 -0.69 -27.19 5.01
C ALA A 217 0.03 -26.00 5.67
N THR A 218 0.23 -26.02 6.98
CA THR A 218 1.02 -25.00 7.70
C THR A 218 2.45 -24.94 7.17
N LEU A 219 3.10 -26.09 6.98
CA LEU A 219 4.47 -26.14 6.43
C LEU A 219 4.53 -25.63 4.99
N GLN A 220 3.51 -25.89 4.17
CA GLN A 220 3.41 -25.32 2.81
C GLN A 220 3.33 -23.80 2.84
N GLY A 221 2.48 -23.21 3.70
CA GLY A 221 2.39 -21.76 3.85
C GLY A 221 3.69 -21.12 4.38
N GLN A 222 4.34 -21.74 5.36
CA GLN A 222 5.64 -21.26 5.88
C GLN A 222 6.73 -21.32 4.82
N ARG A 223 6.75 -22.39 4.02
CA ARG A 223 7.64 -22.52 2.87
C ARG A 223 7.36 -21.46 1.82
N ALA A 224 6.08 -21.20 1.52
CA ALA A 224 5.66 -20.18 0.56
C ALA A 224 6.11 -18.77 0.97
N ILE A 225 5.94 -18.39 2.24
CA ILE A 225 6.44 -17.10 2.76
C ILE A 225 7.96 -16.98 2.58
N ALA A 226 8.72 -18.04 2.87
CA ALA A 226 10.17 -18.03 2.70
C ALA A 226 10.57 -17.93 1.22
N LEU A 227 9.88 -18.64 0.33
CA LEU A 227 10.06 -18.53 -1.12
C LEU A 227 9.70 -17.15 -1.65
N GLN A 228 8.63 -16.54 -1.15
CA GLN A 228 8.22 -15.19 -1.54
C GLN A 228 9.37 -14.19 -1.31
N ARG A 229 9.99 -14.23 -0.12
CA ARG A 229 11.13 -13.37 0.22
C ARG A 229 12.35 -13.64 -0.65
N LEU A 230 12.60 -14.91 -0.98
CA LEU A 230 13.70 -15.28 -1.88
C LEU A 230 13.46 -14.80 -3.30
N GLY A 231 12.24 -14.97 -3.80
CA GLY A 231 11.84 -14.52 -5.13
C GLY A 231 11.92 -13.01 -5.27
N ASP A 232 11.51 -12.27 -4.23
CA ASP A 232 11.66 -10.81 -4.17
C ASP A 232 13.13 -10.38 -4.17
N LEU A 233 13.94 -10.93 -3.26
CA LEU A 233 15.37 -10.58 -3.16
C LEU A 233 16.16 -10.96 -4.42
N ALA A 234 15.83 -12.09 -5.05
CA ALA A 234 16.49 -12.55 -6.26
C ALA A 234 15.93 -11.90 -7.53
N GLY A 235 14.75 -11.28 -7.47
CA GLY A 235 14.00 -10.87 -8.66
C GLY A 235 13.67 -12.06 -9.57
N ASP A 236 13.28 -13.21 -9.00
CA ASP A 236 13.01 -14.44 -9.75
C ASP A 236 11.50 -14.77 -9.77
N PRO A 237 10.82 -14.61 -10.91
CA PRO A 237 9.39 -14.88 -11.00
C PRO A 237 9.06 -16.37 -10.87
N ALA A 238 10.00 -17.28 -11.17
CA ALA A 238 9.76 -18.72 -11.03
C ALA A 238 9.67 -19.13 -9.56
N VAL A 239 10.49 -18.52 -8.70
CA VAL A 239 10.45 -18.72 -7.24
C VAL A 239 9.18 -18.15 -6.64
N LEU A 240 8.75 -16.95 -7.08
CA LEU A 240 7.46 -16.37 -6.67
C LEU A 240 6.27 -17.24 -7.11
N ALA A 241 6.30 -17.78 -8.33
CA ALA A 241 5.28 -18.71 -8.80
C ALA A 241 5.27 -20.03 -7.98
N GLU A 242 6.42 -20.44 -7.43
CA GLU A 242 6.49 -21.58 -6.51
C GLU A 242 5.89 -21.26 -5.14
N ALA A 243 6.11 -20.05 -4.62
CA ALA A 243 5.44 -19.58 -3.41
C ALA A 243 3.91 -19.66 -3.56
N VAL A 244 3.37 -19.12 -4.66
CA VAL A 244 1.93 -19.17 -4.98
C VAL A 244 1.40 -20.61 -4.99
N ARG A 245 2.14 -21.57 -5.58
CA ARG A 245 1.75 -22.99 -5.57
C ARG A 245 1.74 -23.60 -4.16
N GLY A 246 2.64 -23.17 -3.29
CA GLY A 246 2.67 -23.59 -1.88
C GLY A 246 1.46 -23.07 -1.11
N ASP A 247 1.08 -21.81 -1.33
CA ASP A 247 -0.13 -21.25 -0.73
C ASP A 247 -1.40 -21.90 -1.30
N ASP A 248 -1.48 -22.13 -2.61
CA ASP A 248 -2.58 -22.88 -3.25
C ASP A 248 -2.76 -24.27 -2.61
N ALA A 249 -1.65 -24.98 -2.36
CA ALA A 249 -1.64 -26.26 -1.69
C ALA A 249 -2.16 -26.17 -0.24
N ALA A 250 -1.76 -25.14 0.52
CA ALA A 250 -2.27 -24.93 1.87
C ALA A 250 -3.78 -24.62 1.90
N LEU A 251 -4.29 -23.92 0.87
CA LEU A 251 -5.70 -23.57 0.70
C LEU A 251 -6.59 -24.75 0.29
N GLU A 252 -6.03 -25.91 -0.08
CA GLU A 252 -6.78 -27.16 -0.20
C GLU A 252 -7.30 -27.66 1.16
N VAL A 253 -6.61 -27.29 2.25
CA VAL A 253 -6.86 -27.78 3.61
C VAL A 253 -7.52 -26.70 4.47
N PHE A 254 -6.96 -25.49 4.48
CA PHE A 254 -7.60 -24.34 5.13
C PHE A 254 -8.65 -23.79 4.20
N THR A 255 -9.91 -23.73 4.62
CA THR A 255 -11.00 -23.21 3.80
C THR A 255 -11.69 -22.05 4.52
N ARG A 256 -12.51 -21.30 3.79
CA ARG A 256 -13.26 -20.21 4.40
C ARG A 256 -14.27 -20.73 5.43
N GLU A 257 -14.90 -21.86 5.16
CA GLU A 257 -15.88 -22.50 6.04
C GLU A 257 -15.22 -23.18 7.25
N ALA A 258 -13.97 -23.62 7.12
CA ALA A 258 -13.22 -24.30 8.16
C ALA A 258 -11.84 -23.67 8.31
N MET A 259 -11.59 -23.05 9.47
CA MET A 259 -10.34 -22.34 9.78
C MET A 259 -10.23 -21.02 9.01
N SER A 260 -11.31 -20.22 9.06
CA SER A 260 -11.46 -18.97 8.30
C SER A 260 -10.31 -17.98 8.48
N ALA A 261 -9.77 -17.85 9.69
CA ALA A 261 -8.64 -16.98 9.98
C ALA A 261 -7.33 -17.48 9.33
N ASP A 262 -7.04 -18.78 9.42
CA ASP A 262 -5.88 -19.40 8.76
C ASP A 262 -6.00 -19.31 7.23
N TRP A 263 -7.19 -19.57 6.70
CA TRP A 263 -7.49 -19.40 5.27
C TRP A 263 -7.24 -17.95 4.82
N ALA A 264 -7.74 -16.96 5.56
CA ALA A 264 -7.56 -15.54 5.21
C ALA A 264 -6.08 -15.13 5.27
N MET A 265 -5.32 -15.63 6.24
CA MET A 265 -3.89 -15.40 6.34
C MET A 265 -3.14 -15.98 5.12
N ILE A 266 -3.43 -17.22 4.74
CA ILE A 266 -2.81 -17.86 3.57
C ILE A 266 -3.24 -17.17 2.27
N GLN A 267 -4.51 -16.76 2.14
CA GLN A 267 -4.97 -16.00 0.98
C GLN A 267 -4.26 -14.65 0.85
N MET A 268 -4.04 -13.95 1.97
CA MET A 268 -3.29 -12.70 1.99
C MET A 268 -1.83 -12.93 1.54
N ASN A 269 -1.18 -13.98 2.02
CA ASN A 269 0.19 -14.33 1.62
C ASN A 269 0.28 -14.68 0.13
N ARG A 270 -0.67 -15.48 -0.35
CA ARG A 270 -0.82 -15.79 -1.79
C ARG A 270 -0.97 -14.52 -2.62
N ALA A 271 -1.82 -13.60 -2.19
CA ALA A 271 -2.03 -12.32 -2.86
C ALA A 271 -0.78 -11.44 -2.86
N ASN A 272 -0.01 -11.42 -1.76
CA ASN A 272 1.29 -10.74 -1.69
C ASN A 272 2.29 -11.33 -2.70
N ALA A 273 2.40 -12.66 -2.78
CA ALA A 273 3.26 -13.33 -3.74
C ALA A 273 2.85 -13.09 -5.20
N LEU A 274 1.54 -13.10 -5.49
CA LEU A 274 0.99 -12.73 -6.80
C LEU A 274 1.27 -11.28 -7.14
N GLN A 275 1.14 -10.35 -6.18
CA GLN A 275 1.45 -8.94 -6.42
C GLN A 275 2.91 -8.78 -6.85
N LEU A 276 3.86 -9.35 -6.10
CA LEU A 276 5.28 -9.31 -6.44
C LEU A 276 5.57 -9.96 -7.81
N LEU A 277 4.93 -11.09 -8.09
CA LEU A 277 5.06 -11.77 -9.38
C LEU A 277 4.55 -10.89 -10.53
N GLY A 278 3.37 -10.28 -10.36
CA GLY A 278 2.77 -9.37 -11.33
C GLY A 278 3.59 -8.09 -11.51
N ASP A 279 4.18 -7.57 -10.44
CA ASP A 279 5.08 -6.41 -10.47
C ASP A 279 6.33 -6.67 -11.32
N LEU A 280 6.96 -7.84 -11.11
CA LEU A 280 8.18 -8.29 -11.78
C LEU A 280 7.96 -8.71 -13.23
N ALA A 281 6.86 -9.43 -13.49
CA ALA A 281 6.49 -9.84 -14.84
C ALA A 281 5.85 -8.70 -15.65
N GLY A 282 5.40 -7.64 -15.00
CA GLY A 282 4.61 -6.58 -15.63
C GLY A 282 3.27 -7.09 -16.15
N ASP A 283 2.63 -8.03 -15.43
CA ASP A 283 1.41 -8.71 -15.88
C ASP A 283 0.17 -8.20 -15.12
N PRO A 284 -0.70 -7.39 -15.79
CA PRO A 284 -1.95 -6.91 -15.20
C PRO A 284 -2.91 -8.02 -14.76
N GLY A 285 -2.89 -9.18 -15.43
CA GLY A 285 -3.76 -10.31 -15.10
C GLY A 285 -3.41 -10.93 -13.75
N VAL A 286 -2.12 -11.07 -13.47
CA VAL A 286 -1.61 -11.56 -12.17
C VAL A 286 -1.89 -10.55 -11.07
N LEU A 287 -1.71 -9.25 -11.32
CA LEU A 287 -2.08 -8.19 -10.36
C LEU A 287 -3.58 -8.17 -10.07
N ALA A 288 -4.43 -8.34 -11.08
CA ALA A 288 -5.87 -8.44 -10.89
C ALA A 288 -6.25 -9.69 -10.07
N GLU A 289 -5.48 -10.77 -10.16
CA GLU A 289 -5.64 -11.94 -9.29
C GLU A 289 -5.24 -11.65 -7.84
N ALA A 290 -4.14 -10.93 -7.62
CA ALA A 290 -3.75 -10.48 -6.29
C ALA A 290 -4.86 -9.63 -5.63
N VAL A 291 -5.44 -8.69 -6.38
CA VAL A 291 -6.57 -7.87 -5.90
C VAL A 291 -7.75 -8.73 -5.47
N ARG A 292 -8.14 -9.75 -6.25
CA ARG A 292 -9.21 -10.68 -5.87
C ARG A 292 -8.88 -11.47 -4.59
N GLY A 293 -7.61 -11.83 -4.39
CA GLY A 293 -7.16 -12.49 -3.15
C GLY A 293 -7.30 -11.59 -1.92
N TYR A 294 -6.94 -10.31 -2.05
CA TYR A 294 -7.15 -9.33 -0.98
C TYR A 294 -8.64 -9.07 -0.73
N ASP A 295 -9.46 -8.95 -1.79
CA ASP A 295 -10.92 -8.82 -1.64
C ASP A 295 -11.49 -9.97 -0.82
N ALA A 296 -11.11 -11.21 -1.17
CA ALA A 296 -11.55 -12.42 -0.46
C ALA A 296 -11.09 -12.43 1.01
N THR A 297 -9.87 -11.95 1.28
CA THR A 297 -9.31 -11.80 2.64
C THR A 297 -10.11 -10.78 3.46
N LEU A 298 -10.50 -9.66 2.87
CA LEU A 298 -11.29 -8.58 3.51
C LEU A 298 -12.72 -9.01 3.86
N GLU A 299 -13.22 -10.12 3.32
CA GLU A 299 -14.50 -10.70 3.75
C GLU A 299 -14.41 -11.45 5.10
N VAL A 300 -13.19 -11.72 5.59
CA VAL A 300 -12.92 -12.36 6.88
C VAL A 300 -12.27 -11.37 7.84
N PHE A 301 -11.20 -10.72 7.41
CA PHE A 301 -10.56 -9.64 8.15
C PHE A 301 -11.40 -8.39 7.97
N THR A 302 -12.31 -8.11 8.91
CA THR A 302 -13.15 -6.91 8.88
C THR A 302 -12.59 -5.85 9.82
N ARG A 303 -12.95 -4.58 9.59
CA ARG A 303 -12.52 -3.47 10.45
C ARG A 303 -12.94 -3.67 11.91
N GLU A 304 -14.12 -4.24 12.15
CA GLU A 304 -14.68 -4.43 13.49
C GLU A 304 -14.06 -5.62 14.22
N ALA A 305 -13.69 -6.69 13.52
CA ALA A 305 -13.18 -7.91 14.14
C ALA A 305 -11.65 -7.97 14.18
N MET A 306 -10.98 -7.46 13.14
CA MET A 306 -9.52 -7.53 12.96
C MET A 306 -9.01 -6.22 12.31
N PRO A 307 -9.07 -5.08 13.04
CA PRO A 307 -8.79 -3.76 12.47
C PRO A 307 -7.38 -3.65 11.88
N ALA A 308 -6.37 -4.25 12.52
CA ALA A 308 -4.98 -4.15 12.07
C ALA A 308 -4.73 -4.96 10.79
N GLU A 309 -5.22 -6.19 10.72
CA GLU A 309 -5.15 -7.07 9.55
C GLU A 309 -5.98 -6.51 8.40
N TRP A 310 -7.18 -5.98 8.68
CA TRP A 310 -8.01 -5.31 7.69
C TRP A 310 -7.30 -4.10 7.10
N ALA A 311 -6.72 -3.21 7.92
CA ALA A 311 -5.98 -2.05 7.44
C ALA A 311 -4.73 -2.43 6.63
N THR A 312 -4.03 -3.49 7.04
CA THR A 312 -2.90 -4.05 6.30
C THR A 312 -3.32 -4.60 4.95
N THR A 313 -4.41 -5.37 4.92
CA THR A 313 -4.97 -5.95 3.70
C THR A 313 -5.46 -4.85 2.75
N GLN A 314 -6.12 -3.81 3.26
CA GLN A 314 -6.52 -2.65 2.48
C GLN A 314 -5.33 -1.91 1.85
N GLN A 315 -4.23 -1.72 2.59
CA GLN A 315 -3.02 -1.11 2.05
C GLN A 315 -2.38 -1.97 0.95
N ASN A 316 -2.29 -3.29 1.15
CA ASN A 316 -1.72 -4.19 0.15
C ASN A 316 -2.58 -4.25 -1.12
N ARG A 317 -3.90 -4.30 -0.94
CA ARG A 317 -4.88 -4.14 -2.03
C ARG A 317 -4.68 -2.84 -2.79
N ALA A 318 -4.52 -1.73 -2.09
CA ALA A 318 -4.28 -0.43 -2.69
C ALA A 318 -2.96 -0.39 -3.49
N ASN A 319 -1.88 -0.98 -2.97
CA ASN A 319 -0.61 -1.08 -3.68
C ASN A 319 -0.77 -1.87 -5.00
N ALA A 320 -1.45 -3.01 -4.97
CA ALA A 320 -1.72 -3.84 -6.15
C ALA A 320 -2.61 -3.12 -7.19
N LEU A 321 -3.68 -2.47 -6.74
CA LEU A 321 -4.54 -1.63 -7.59
C LEU A 321 -3.76 -0.47 -8.21
N GLN A 322 -2.90 0.19 -7.43
CA GLN A 322 -2.08 1.30 -7.93
C GLN A 322 -1.16 0.84 -9.07
N ARG A 323 -0.54 -0.34 -8.93
CA ARG A 323 0.26 -0.93 -10.02
C ARG A 323 -0.61 -1.30 -11.22
N LEU A 324 -1.72 -1.99 -10.98
CA LEU A 324 -2.65 -2.42 -12.03
C LEU A 324 -3.15 -1.23 -12.84
N GLY A 325 -3.62 -0.17 -12.18
CA GLY A 325 -4.06 1.07 -12.82
C GLY A 325 -2.94 1.78 -13.56
N ALA A 326 -1.69 1.73 -13.05
CA ALA A 326 -0.54 2.30 -13.75
C ALA A 326 -0.15 1.53 -15.02
N LEU A 327 -0.21 0.20 -15.02
CA LEU A 327 0.07 -0.62 -16.20
C LEU A 327 -1.08 -0.56 -17.23
N GLY A 328 -2.32 -0.53 -16.76
CA GLY A 328 -3.51 -0.46 -17.61
C GLY A 328 -3.85 0.94 -18.12
N GLY A 329 -3.30 2.00 -17.49
CA GLY A 329 -3.67 3.38 -17.79
C GLY A 329 -5.14 3.67 -17.47
N ASP A 330 -5.68 3.07 -16.40
CA ASP A 330 -7.08 3.19 -16.00
C ASP A 330 -7.22 4.09 -14.75
N PRO A 331 -7.76 5.32 -14.88
CA PRO A 331 -8.03 6.20 -13.75
C PRO A 331 -8.96 5.58 -12.71
N GLY A 332 -9.95 4.79 -13.11
CA GLY A 332 -10.93 4.20 -12.20
C GLY A 332 -10.31 3.19 -11.24
N VAL A 333 -9.33 2.42 -11.71
CA VAL A 333 -8.54 1.51 -10.86
C VAL A 333 -7.66 2.29 -9.88
N LEU A 334 -7.09 3.43 -10.30
CA LEU A 334 -6.32 4.30 -9.40
C LEU A 334 -7.20 4.98 -8.35
N GLU A 335 -8.42 5.40 -8.69
CA GLU A 335 -9.40 5.89 -7.72
C GLU A 335 -9.76 4.82 -6.69
N GLU A 336 -9.87 3.56 -7.12
CA GLU A 336 -10.09 2.44 -6.22
C GLU A 336 -8.92 2.20 -5.27
N ALA A 337 -7.68 2.32 -5.77
CA ALA A 337 -6.48 2.28 -4.92
C ALA A 337 -6.53 3.36 -3.84
N VAL A 338 -6.88 4.60 -4.21
CA VAL A 338 -7.03 5.72 -3.25
C VAL A 338 -8.08 5.41 -2.18
N ARG A 339 -9.25 4.86 -2.57
CA ARG A 339 -10.28 4.45 -1.60
C ARG A 339 -9.79 3.37 -0.63
N SER A 340 -8.99 2.41 -1.08
CA SER A 340 -8.41 1.39 -0.19
C SER A 340 -7.36 1.97 0.76
N TYR A 341 -6.55 2.94 0.34
CA TYR A 341 -5.68 3.67 1.29
C TYR A 341 -6.49 4.49 2.29
N ASP A 342 -7.56 5.17 1.86
CA ASP A 342 -8.48 5.90 2.74
C ASP A 342 -9.07 4.98 3.81
N ALA A 343 -9.51 3.78 3.41
CA ALA A 343 -9.99 2.76 4.33
C ALA A 343 -8.90 2.38 5.37
N ALA A 344 -7.66 2.11 4.94
CA ALA A 344 -6.57 1.80 5.86
C ALA A 344 -6.26 2.95 6.86
N LEU A 345 -6.43 4.20 6.43
CA LEU A 345 -6.24 5.40 7.27
C LEU A 345 -7.34 5.60 8.32
N GLU A 346 -8.47 4.89 8.24
CA GLU A 346 -9.48 4.88 9.31
C GLU A 346 -8.96 4.22 10.59
N VAL A 347 -8.05 3.25 10.46
CA VAL A 347 -7.42 2.53 11.58
C VAL A 347 -6.06 3.11 11.91
N ARG A 348 -5.23 3.34 10.88
CA ARG A 348 -3.89 3.91 11.05
C ARG A 348 -4.01 5.41 11.20
N THR A 349 -4.07 5.90 12.43
CA THR A 349 -4.08 7.33 12.72
C THR A 349 -2.68 7.85 13.07
N ARG A 350 -2.48 9.16 12.94
CA ARG A 350 -1.20 9.79 13.29
C ARG A 350 -0.85 9.58 14.75
N GLU A 351 -1.84 9.61 15.64
CA GLU A 351 -1.65 9.51 17.09
C GLU A 351 -1.34 8.09 17.54
N ALA A 352 -2.02 7.09 16.97
CA ALA A 352 -1.87 5.70 17.39
C ALA A 352 -0.71 5.01 16.67
N MET A 353 -0.53 5.28 15.38
CA MET A 353 0.40 4.58 14.50
C MET A 353 1.12 5.57 13.56
N PRO A 354 1.91 6.53 14.09
CA PRO A 354 2.47 7.63 13.30
C PRO A 354 3.26 7.18 12.07
N ALA A 355 4.09 6.13 12.20
CA ALA A 355 4.92 5.63 11.10
C ALA A 355 4.08 4.96 10.00
N ASP A 356 3.10 4.13 10.37
CA ASP A 356 2.23 3.45 9.41
C ASP A 356 1.25 4.41 8.74
N TRP A 357 0.74 5.40 9.49
CA TRP A 357 -0.06 6.49 8.95
C TRP A 357 0.74 7.30 7.93
N ALA A 358 1.98 7.71 8.25
CA ALA A 358 2.82 8.45 7.30
C ALA A 358 3.15 7.63 6.04
N THR A 359 3.36 6.33 6.20
CA THR A 359 3.57 5.41 5.07
C THR A 359 2.33 5.29 4.21
N THR A 360 1.15 5.13 4.82
CA THR A 360 -0.12 5.02 4.09
C THR A 360 -0.47 6.34 3.39
N GLN A 361 -0.25 7.50 4.04
CA GLN A 361 -0.41 8.82 3.43
C GLN A 361 0.51 9.03 2.23
N SER A 362 1.78 8.66 2.35
CA SER A 362 2.74 8.76 1.23
C SER A 362 2.36 7.85 0.06
N ASN A 363 1.85 6.65 0.33
CA ASN A 363 1.42 5.72 -0.72
C ASN A 363 0.12 6.18 -1.40
N ARG A 364 -0.84 6.68 -0.62
CA ARG A 364 -2.04 7.35 -1.12
C ARG A 364 -1.69 8.52 -2.03
N ALA A 365 -0.74 9.35 -1.61
CA ALA A 365 -0.25 10.48 -2.40
C ALA A 365 0.41 10.02 -3.72
N ASN A 366 1.14 8.90 -3.74
CA ASN A 366 1.67 8.31 -4.97
C ASN A 366 0.52 7.90 -5.93
N GLY A 367 -0.55 7.30 -5.40
CA GLY A 367 -1.75 6.95 -6.17
C GLY A 367 -2.43 8.18 -6.77
N LEU A 368 -2.66 9.21 -5.95
CA LEU A 368 -3.22 10.50 -6.39
C LEU A 368 -2.34 11.19 -7.44
N GLN A 369 -1.01 11.18 -7.26
CA GLN A 369 -0.09 11.78 -8.24
C GLN A 369 -0.29 11.15 -9.62
N ARG A 370 -0.39 9.82 -9.69
CA ARG A 370 -0.61 9.08 -10.94
C ARG A 370 -1.99 9.37 -11.51
N LEU A 371 -3.02 9.34 -10.67
CA LEU A 371 -4.40 9.64 -11.06
C LEU A 371 -4.52 11.05 -11.65
N GLY A 372 -4.03 12.07 -10.95
CA GLY A 372 -4.07 13.46 -11.40
C GLY A 372 -3.24 13.70 -12.65
N GLY A 373 -2.11 13.01 -12.81
CA GLY A 373 -1.32 13.03 -14.03
C GLY A 373 -2.03 12.43 -15.24
N LEU A 374 -2.73 11.30 -15.05
CA LEU A 374 -3.45 10.59 -16.10
C LEU A 374 -4.76 11.29 -16.48
N ALA A 375 -5.52 11.76 -15.50
CA ALA A 375 -6.77 12.49 -15.69
C ALA A 375 -6.54 13.94 -16.14
N GLY A 376 -5.31 14.46 -16.00
CA GLY A 376 -5.01 15.87 -16.25
C GLY A 376 -5.73 16.80 -15.27
N ASP A 377 -5.86 16.38 -14.01
CA ASP A 377 -6.56 17.12 -12.96
C ASP A 377 -5.58 17.75 -11.95
N PRO A 378 -5.41 19.09 -11.96
CA PRO A 378 -4.57 19.80 -11.00
C PRO A 378 -5.01 19.61 -9.54
N GLY A 379 -6.32 19.50 -9.27
CA GLY A 379 -6.86 19.40 -7.91
C GLY A 379 -6.48 18.07 -7.25
N VAL A 380 -6.45 16.99 -8.02
CA VAL A 380 -5.95 15.68 -7.56
C VAL A 380 -4.44 15.73 -7.27
N LEU A 381 -3.66 16.44 -8.10
CA LEU A 381 -2.23 16.63 -7.85
C LEU A 381 -1.96 17.49 -6.60
N GLU A 382 -2.76 18.52 -6.35
CA GLU A 382 -2.70 19.29 -5.10
C GLU A 382 -3.02 18.42 -3.88
N GLU A 383 -3.96 17.48 -4.01
CA GLU A 383 -4.24 16.51 -2.96
C GLU A 383 -3.07 15.56 -2.70
N ALA A 384 -2.38 15.10 -3.76
CA ALA A 384 -1.16 14.33 -3.61
C ALA A 384 -0.09 15.10 -2.82
N VAL A 385 0.13 16.38 -3.15
CA VAL A 385 1.06 17.25 -2.42
C VAL A 385 0.69 17.33 -0.93
N ARG A 386 -0.60 17.54 -0.60
CA ARG A 386 -1.07 17.53 0.80
C ARG A 386 -0.82 16.21 1.53
N GLY A 387 -0.97 15.07 0.84
CA GLY A 387 -0.68 13.75 1.42
C GLY A 387 0.80 13.55 1.73
N TYR A 388 1.70 14.02 0.86
CA TYR A 388 3.14 14.03 1.17
C TYR A 388 3.49 15.00 2.29
N ASP A 389 2.89 16.19 2.31
CA ASP A 389 3.08 17.15 3.41
C ASP A 389 2.69 16.53 4.75
N ALA A 390 1.55 15.84 4.81
CA ALA A 390 1.11 15.11 5.99
C ALA A 390 2.13 14.04 6.42
N ALA A 391 2.66 13.24 5.49
CA ALA A 391 3.68 12.24 5.79
C ALA A 391 5.00 12.86 6.31
N LEU A 392 5.39 14.04 5.80
CA LEU A 392 6.58 14.78 6.23
C LEU A 392 6.46 15.38 7.64
N GLU A 393 5.25 15.48 8.20
CA GLU A 393 5.06 15.88 9.60
C GLU A 393 5.54 14.81 10.60
N VAL A 394 5.70 13.56 10.15
CA VAL A 394 6.23 12.43 10.93
C VAL A 394 7.64 12.07 10.47
N ARG A 395 7.82 11.92 9.16
CA ARG A 395 9.12 11.60 8.55
C ARG A 395 9.94 12.87 8.49
N THR A 396 10.73 13.15 9.51
CA THR A 396 11.65 14.29 9.55
C THR A 396 13.04 13.87 9.08
N ARG A 397 13.86 14.85 8.66
CA ARG A 397 15.24 14.59 8.23
C ARG A 397 16.07 13.96 9.35
N GLU A 398 15.83 14.37 10.59
CA GLU A 398 16.59 13.95 11.76
C GLU A 398 16.20 12.53 12.21
N ALA A 399 14.89 12.22 12.22
CA ALA A 399 14.40 10.94 12.71
C ALA A 399 14.46 9.83 11.64
N MET A 400 14.15 10.18 10.39
CA MET A 400 13.96 9.24 9.29
C MET A 400 14.55 9.82 7.98
N PRO A 401 15.87 10.04 7.90
CA PRO A 401 16.48 10.78 6.78
C PRO A 401 16.17 10.18 5.41
N ALA A 402 16.22 8.86 5.28
CA ALA A 402 15.96 8.16 4.01
C ALA A 402 14.49 8.29 3.57
N ASP A 403 13.54 8.09 4.49
CA ASP A 403 12.11 8.20 4.21
C ASP A 403 11.69 9.65 3.96
N TRP A 404 12.27 10.60 4.70
CA TRP A 404 12.09 12.03 4.47
C TRP A 404 12.58 12.43 3.08
N ALA A 405 13.79 12.01 2.67
CA ALA A 405 14.32 12.31 1.34
C ALA A 405 13.47 11.70 0.22
N THR A 406 12.99 10.47 0.43
CA THR A 406 12.06 9.81 -0.51
C THR A 406 10.73 10.55 -0.62
N THR A 407 10.14 10.94 0.51
CA THR A 407 8.88 11.67 0.55
C THR A 407 9.02 13.07 -0.07
N GLN A 408 10.14 13.78 0.18
CA GLN A 408 10.46 15.06 -0.46
C GLN A 408 10.60 14.93 -1.98
N SER A 409 11.31 13.91 -2.45
CA SER A 409 11.45 13.64 -3.88
C SER A 409 10.10 13.35 -4.55
N ASN A 410 9.24 12.56 -3.91
CA ASN A 410 7.92 12.24 -4.47
C ASN A 410 6.99 13.46 -4.47
N ARG A 411 7.01 14.26 -3.39
CA ARG A 411 6.33 15.56 -3.32
C ARG A 411 6.78 16.49 -4.45
N ALA A 412 8.09 16.59 -4.67
CA ALA A 412 8.65 17.39 -5.75
C ALA A 412 8.20 16.88 -7.14
N SER A 413 8.13 15.57 -7.36
CA SER A 413 7.58 15.00 -8.60
C SER A 413 6.09 15.33 -8.80
N ALA A 414 5.28 15.36 -7.73
CA ALA A 414 3.88 15.78 -7.82
C ALA A 414 3.75 17.29 -8.15
N LEU A 415 4.57 18.13 -7.50
CA LEU A 415 4.66 19.56 -7.82
C LEU A 415 5.14 19.79 -9.27
N GLN A 416 6.08 18.99 -9.76
CA GLN A 416 6.54 19.07 -11.14
C GLN A 416 5.39 18.80 -12.12
N SER A 417 4.61 17.75 -11.89
CA SER A 417 3.41 17.44 -12.69
C SER A 417 2.37 18.57 -12.62
N LEU A 418 2.11 19.08 -11.41
CA LEU A 418 1.16 20.18 -11.19
C LEU A 418 1.61 21.46 -11.89
N GLY A 419 2.86 21.86 -11.73
CA GLY A 419 3.44 23.05 -12.34
C GLY A 419 3.48 22.94 -13.87
N LYS A 420 3.73 21.74 -14.42
CA LYS A 420 3.64 21.48 -15.87
C LYS A 420 2.21 21.65 -16.39
N LEU A 421 1.24 21.08 -15.70
CA LEU A 421 -0.18 21.08 -16.10
C LEU A 421 -0.80 22.48 -15.96
N ALA A 422 -0.53 23.16 -14.86
CA ALA A 422 -1.01 24.51 -14.60
C ALA A 422 -0.23 25.61 -15.35
N GLY A 423 0.93 25.27 -15.94
CA GLY A 423 1.82 26.25 -16.56
C GLY A 423 2.32 27.29 -15.55
N ASN A 424 2.63 26.86 -14.32
CA ASN A 424 3.02 27.75 -13.22
C ASN A 424 4.51 27.59 -12.86
N PRO A 425 5.36 28.58 -13.15
CA PRO A 425 6.80 28.48 -12.87
C PRO A 425 7.12 28.49 -11.36
N ASN A 426 6.27 29.07 -10.52
CA ASN A 426 6.51 29.09 -9.07
C ASN A 426 6.37 27.69 -8.47
N VAL A 427 5.41 26.91 -8.93
CA VAL A 427 5.22 25.50 -8.50
C VAL A 427 6.39 24.64 -8.97
N LEU A 428 6.93 24.89 -10.17
CA LEU A 428 8.14 24.21 -10.66
C LEU A 428 9.38 24.59 -9.85
N ALA A 429 9.52 25.85 -9.44
CA ALA A 429 10.60 26.26 -8.55
C ALA A 429 10.51 25.57 -7.18
N GLU A 430 9.30 25.36 -6.65
CA GLU A 430 9.09 24.57 -5.43
C GLU A 430 9.48 23.10 -5.62
N ALA A 431 9.17 22.50 -6.77
CA ALA A 431 9.63 21.14 -7.11
C ALA A 431 11.17 21.05 -7.10
N VAL A 432 11.86 22.04 -7.70
CA VAL A 432 13.33 22.11 -7.69
C VAL A 432 13.87 22.19 -6.26
N GLN A 433 13.21 22.94 -5.37
CA GLN A 433 13.60 23.01 -3.95
C GLN A 433 13.43 21.65 -3.25
N GLY A 434 12.30 20.96 -3.46
CA GLY A 434 12.07 19.63 -2.87
C GLY A 434 13.08 18.57 -3.31
N PHE A 435 13.43 18.54 -4.61
CA PHE A 435 14.51 17.66 -5.09
C PHE A 435 15.87 18.05 -4.49
N SER A 436 16.16 19.35 -4.38
CA SER A 436 17.40 19.84 -3.76
C SER A 436 17.49 19.40 -2.29
N ALA A 437 16.38 19.48 -1.55
CA ALA A 437 16.30 19.01 -0.16
C ALA A 437 16.57 17.49 -0.06
N ALA A 438 16.00 16.68 -0.95
CA ALA A 438 16.26 15.24 -0.99
C ALA A 438 17.74 14.91 -1.29
N LEU A 439 18.40 15.70 -2.14
CA LEU A 439 19.84 15.57 -2.47
C LEU A 439 20.77 15.93 -1.29
N GLU A 440 20.27 16.54 -0.22
CA GLU A 440 21.08 16.75 0.98
C GLU A 440 21.25 15.48 1.84
N VAL A 441 20.46 14.44 1.54
CA VAL A 441 20.55 13.11 2.18
C VAL A 441 21.05 12.08 1.17
N ARG A 442 20.46 12.06 -0.02
CA ARG A 442 20.89 11.20 -1.12
C ARG A 442 22.15 11.80 -1.70
N THR A 443 23.30 11.21 -1.39
CA THR A 443 24.61 11.61 -1.93
C THR A 443 25.10 10.59 -2.95
N ARG A 444 26.01 11.00 -3.84
CA ARG A 444 26.60 10.11 -4.84
C ARG A 444 27.30 8.91 -4.19
N GLU A 445 27.92 9.12 -3.04
CA GLU A 445 28.70 8.10 -2.32
C GLU A 445 27.81 7.11 -1.55
N ALA A 446 26.78 7.60 -0.87
CA ALA A 446 25.94 6.76 -0.01
C ALA A 446 24.81 6.08 -0.79
N MET A 447 24.23 6.77 -1.77
CA MET A 447 23.03 6.33 -2.50
C MET A 447 23.16 6.71 -3.99
N PRO A 448 24.15 6.15 -4.73
CA PRO A 448 24.47 6.59 -6.09
C PRO A 448 23.27 6.54 -7.05
N ALA A 449 22.48 5.46 -7.01
CA ALA A 449 21.33 5.29 -7.89
C ALA A 449 20.22 6.32 -7.59
N ASP A 450 19.84 6.48 -6.31
CA ASP A 450 18.82 7.44 -5.89
C ASP A 450 19.27 8.89 -6.10
N TRP A 451 20.55 9.18 -5.88
CA TRP A 451 21.14 10.49 -6.15
C TRP A 451 21.03 10.81 -7.65
N ALA A 452 21.44 9.90 -8.53
CA ALA A 452 21.36 10.11 -9.98
C ALA A 452 19.91 10.26 -10.46
N ALA A 453 18.98 9.47 -9.92
CA ALA A 453 17.55 9.62 -10.21
C ALA A 453 17.00 10.97 -9.75
N THR A 454 17.38 11.41 -8.54
CA THR A 454 16.94 12.70 -8.00
C THR A 454 17.54 13.88 -8.76
N GLN A 455 18.81 13.79 -9.19
CA GLN A 455 19.45 14.79 -10.06
C GLN A 455 18.73 14.91 -11.42
N SER A 456 18.42 13.78 -12.06
CA SER A 456 17.69 13.77 -13.32
C SER A 456 16.28 14.36 -13.16
N ASN A 457 15.59 14.09 -12.06
CA ASN A 457 14.26 14.66 -11.80
C ASN A 457 14.31 16.17 -11.52
N ARG A 458 15.31 16.62 -10.75
CA ARG A 458 15.59 18.05 -10.56
C ARG A 458 15.87 18.75 -11.88
N ALA A 459 16.67 18.13 -12.75
CA ALA A 459 16.96 18.62 -14.09
C ALA A 459 15.71 18.69 -14.98
N ASN A 460 14.82 17.70 -14.93
CA ASN A 460 13.53 17.74 -15.64
C ASN A 460 12.67 18.95 -15.18
N ALA A 461 12.61 19.20 -13.87
CA ALA A 461 11.87 20.34 -13.32
C ALA A 461 12.52 21.69 -13.72
N LEU A 462 13.84 21.79 -13.65
CA LEU A 462 14.60 22.96 -14.13
C LEU A 462 14.39 23.20 -15.62
N GLN A 463 14.45 22.16 -16.45
CA GLN A 463 14.22 22.28 -17.88
C GLN A 463 12.84 22.90 -18.16
N ARG A 464 11.80 22.37 -17.52
CA ARG A 464 10.43 22.89 -17.70
C ARG A 464 10.29 24.31 -17.18
N LEU A 465 10.94 24.63 -16.06
CA LEU A 465 10.97 25.98 -15.50
C LEU A 465 11.65 26.96 -16.46
N GLY A 466 12.83 26.62 -16.98
CA GLY A 466 13.59 27.43 -17.93
C GLY A 466 12.83 27.64 -19.24
N ASP A 467 12.17 26.61 -19.76
CA ASP A 467 11.31 26.71 -20.94
C ASP A 467 10.14 27.69 -20.73
N LEU A 468 9.49 27.63 -19.57
CA LEU A 468 8.32 28.45 -19.25
C LEU A 468 8.69 29.89 -18.90
N ALA A 469 9.79 30.08 -18.18
CA ALA A 469 10.33 31.39 -17.83
C ALA A 469 11.06 32.06 -19.00
N GLY A 470 11.46 31.29 -20.02
CA GLY A 470 12.33 31.77 -21.10
C GLY A 470 13.73 32.12 -20.60
N ASP A 471 14.25 31.37 -19.62
CA ASP A 471 15.52 31.65 -18.96
C ASP A 471 16.58 30.58 -19.33
N PRO A 472 17.55 30.93 -20.19
CA PRO A 472 18.66 30.03 -20.55
C PRO A 472 19.50 29.58 -19.36
N SER A 473 19.68 30.42 -18.33
CA SER A 473 20.54 30.07 -17.18
C SER A 473 19.98 28.90 -16.37
N VAL A 474 18.65 28.81 -16.28
CA VAL A 474 17.95 27.68 -15.63
C VAL A 474 18.10 26.41 -16.47
N LEU A 475 18.08 26.52 -17.81
CA LEU A 475 18.31 25.38 -18.69
C LEU A 475 19.76 24.88 -18.65
N GLU A 476 20.75 25.78 -18.52
CA GLU A 476 22.15 25.40 -18.30
C GLU A 476 22.31 24.60 -16.99
N GLU A 477 21.55 24.97 -15.94
CA GLU A 477 21.51 24.20 -14.70
C GLU A 477 20.86 22.83 -14.89
N ALA A 478 19.83 22.71 -15.72
CA ALA A 478 19.24 21.43 -16.08
C ALA A 478 20.26 20.51 -16.76
N VAL A 479 21.03 21.03 -17.73
CA VAL A 479 22.10 20.27 -18.41
C VAL A 479 23.13 19.74 -17.40
N LYS A 480 23.59 20.58 -16.46
CA LYS A 480 24.51 20.15 -15.39
C LYS A 480 23.93 19.05 -14.50
N GLY A 481 22.62 19.10 -14.21
CA GLY A 481 21.95 18.05 -13.44
C GLY A 481 21.89 16.72 -14.19
N TYR A 482 21.64 16.73 -15.50
CA TYR A 482 21.71 15.52 -16.32
C TYR A 482 23.14 14.99 -16.44
N ASP A 483 24.13 15.87 -16.61
CA ASP A 483 25.55 15.49 -16.61
C ASP A 483 25.93 14.77 -15.32
N ALA A 484 25.53 15.31 -14.17
CA ALA A 484 25.74 14.69 -12.87
C ALA A 484 25.09 13.30 -12.79
N ALA A 485 23.86 13.13 -13.26
CA ALA A 485 23.18 11.83 -13.28
C ALA A 485 23.90 10.81 -14.19
N LEU A 486 24.46 11.25 -15.33
CA LEU A 486 25.22 10.42 -16.27
C LEU A 486 26.59 9.98 -15.74
N GLU A 487 27.08 10.56 -14.64
CA GLU A 487 28.29 10.07 -13.95
C GLU A 487 28.07 8.73 -13.22
N VAL A 488 26.81 8.36 -12.99
CA VAL A 488 26.40 7.11 -12.32
C VAL A 488 25.64 6.22 -13.30
N ARG A 489 24.67 6.79 -14.02
CA ARG A 489 23.93 6.06 -15.05
C ARG A 489 24.86 5.91 -16.24
N THR A 490 25.30 4.68 -16.48
CA THR A 490 26.12 4.31 -17.65
C THR A 490 25.33 3.38 -18.53
N ARG A 491 25.71 3.30 -19.81
CA ARG A 491 25.08 2.39 -20.77
C ARG A 491 25.16 0.94 -20.31
N GLU A 492 26.25 0.55 -19.68
CA GLU A 492 26.51 -0.83 -19.26
C GLU A 492 25.74 -1.20 -17.99
N ALA A 493 25.68 -0.31 -17.00
CA ALA A 493 25.05 -0.60 -15.71
C ALA A 493 23.54 -0.36 -15.71
N MET A 494 23.09 0.69 -16.40
CA MET A 494 21.69 1.14 -16.39
C MET A 494 21.27 1.62 -17.80
N PRO A 495 21.28 0.75 -18.84
CA PRO A 495 21.08 1.19 -20.22
C PRO A 495 19.82 2.02 -20.46
N PRO A 496 18.61 1.62 -19.97
CA PRO A 496 17.39 2.40 -20.20
C PRO A 496 17.44 3.77 -19.51
N ASP A 497 17.89 3.84 -18.25
CA ASP A 497 17.98 5.09 -17.51
C ASP A 497 19.05 6.03 -18.09
N TRP A 498 20.17 5.49 -18.56
CA TRP A 498 21.20 6.24 -19.26
C TRP A 498 20.65 6.84 -20.55
N ALA A 499 19.97 6.05 -21.37
CA ALA A 499 19.37 6.51 -22.63
C ALA A 499 18.28 7.58 -22.38
N ALA A 500 17.42 7.39 -21.38
CA ALA A 500 16.43 8.40 -20.99
C ALA A 500 17.11 9.70 -20.53
N THR A 501 18.20 9.60 -19.76
CA THR A 501 18.94 10.78 -19.28
C THR A 501 19.63 11.51 -20.45
N GLN A 502 20.21 10.78 -21.41
CA GLN A 502 20.79 11.37 -22.63
C GLN A 502 19.74 12.09 -23.48
N GLN A 503 18.56 11.47 -23.67
CA GLN A 503 17.45 12.10 -24.38
C GLN A 503 16.98 13.39 -23.69
N ASN A 504 16.82 13.38 -22.37
CA ASN A 504 16.39 14.55 -21.61
C ASN A 504 17.43 15.68 -21.63
N ARG A 505 18.71 15.33 -21.55
CA ARG A 505 19.83 16.26 -21.75
C ARG A 505 19.79 16.90 -23.13
N ALA A 506 19.60 16.10 -24.19
CA ALA A 506 19.47 16.59 -25.56
C ALA A 506 18.25 17.51 -25.74
N ASN A 507 17.13 17.22 -25.07
CA ASN A 507 15.97 18.10 -25.05
C ASN A 507 16.30 19.46 -24.41
N ALA A 508 17.00 19.49 -23.27
CA ALA A 508 17.40 20.73 -22.61
C ALA A 508 18.39 21.56 -23.46
N LEU A 509 19.35 20.90 -24.11
CA LEU A 509 20.25 21.55 -25.07
C LEU A 509 19.49 22.13 -26.26
N SER A 510 18.53 21.39 -26.82
CA SER A 510 17.67 21.90 -27.90
C SER A 510 16.85 23.11 -27.46
N SER A 511 16.36 23.14 -26.22
CA SER A 511 15.68 24.30 -25.65
C SER A 511 16.64 25.49 -25.47
N LEU A 512 17.88 25.25 -25.05
CA LEU A 512 18.93 26.29 -24.98
C LEU A 512 19.22 26.89 -26.35
N VAL A 513 19.41 26.07 -27.38
CA VAL A 513 19.62 26.54 -28.76
C VAL A 513 18.48 27.45 -29.19
N ARG A 514 17.23 27.07 -28.90
CA ARG A 514 16.04 27.86 -29.24
C ARG A 514 15.99 29.21 -28.52
N LEU A 515 16.45 29.31 -27.28
CA LEU A 515 16.39 30.54 -26.48
C LEU A 515 17.62 31.44 -26.63
N ALA A 516 18.82 30.85 -26.72
CA ALA A 516 20.09 31.57 -26.72
C ALA A 516 20.77 31.62 -28.10
N GLY A 517 20.34 30.78 -29.05
CA GLY A 517 20.79 30.83 -30.44
C GLY A 517 22.21 30.31 -30.70
N ASP A 518 22.79 29.50 -29.81
CA ASP A 518 24.11 28.87 -30.03
C ASP A 518 23.96 27.54 -30.80
N PRO A 519 24.34 27.48 -32.10
CA PRO A 519 24.20 26.26 -32.89
C PRO A 519 25.16 25.15 -32.45
N GLY A 520 26.25 25.45 -31.74
CA GLY A 520 27.23 24.45 -31.30
C GLY A 520 26.65 23.43 -30.31
N LEU A 521 25.69 23.87 -29.49
CA LEU A 521 24.97 23.01 -28.54
C LEU A 521 24.05 21.99 -29.23
N LEU A 522 23.74 22.20 -30.51
CA LEU A 522 22.86 21.30 -31.23
C LEU A 522 23.57 20.02 -31.68
N GLU A 523 24.84 20.10 -32.09
CA GLU A 523 25.61 18.89 -32.40
C GLU A 523 25.66 17.95 -31.19
N GLU A 524 25.81 18.53 -30.00
CA GLU A 524 25.76 17.82 -28.73
C GLU A 524 24.37 17.25 -28.42
N ALA A 525 23.30 17.99 -28.72
CA ALA A 525 21.94 17.47 -28.62
C ALA A 525 21.71 16.27 -29.57
N MET A 526 22.21 16.34 -30.80
CA MET A 526 22.10 15.24 -31.77
C MET A 526 22.84 13.99 -31.30
N GLN A 527 24.04 14.15 -30.75
CA GLN A 527 24.79 13.04 -30.15
C GLN A 527 24.02 12.39 -29.00
N GLY A 528 23.35 13.18 -28.14
CA GLY A 528 22.52 12.65 -27.06
C GLY A 528 21.31 11.85 -27.55
N TYR A 529 20.62 12.32 -28.59
CA TYR A 529 19.52 11.53 -29.19
C TYR A 529 20.03 10.26 -29.87
N ASP A 530 21.13 10.34 -30.63
CA ASP A 530 21.71 9.18 -31.31
C ASP A 530 22.15 8.13 -30.27
N ALA A 531 22.80 8.56 -29.19
CA ALA A 531 23.15 7.70 -28.05
C ALA A 531 21.94 7.01 -27.42
N ALA A 532 20.83 7.74 -27.22
CA ALA A 532 19.60 7.16 -26.70
C ALA A 532 18.99 6.13 -27.66
N LEU A 533 19.02 6.39 -28.98
CA LEU A 533 18.53 5.49 -30.03
C LEU A 533 19.36 4.19 -30.18
N GLU A 534 20.57 4.14 -29.64
CA GLU A 534 21.35 2.89 -29.57
C GLU A 534 20.81 1.90 -28.53
N VAL A 535 20.01 2.36 -27.57
CA VAL A 535 19.36 1.54 -26.53
C VAL A 535 17.87 1.42 -26.81
N PHE A 536 17.21 2.56 -27.03
CA PHE A 536 15.81 2.59 -27.44
C PHE A 536 15.72 2.22 -28.90
N THR A 537 15.49 0.94 -29.18
CA THR A 537 15.23 0.45 -30.54
C THR A 537 13.73 0.25 -30.76
N ARG A 538 13.30 0.28 -32.02
CA ARG A 538 11.90 0.04 -32.37
C ARG A 538 11.40 -1.32 -31.87
N GLU A 539 12.25 -2.33 -31.91
CA GLU A 539 11.90 -3.71 -31.55
C GLU A 539 11.84 -3.93 -30.03
N ALA A 540 12.74 -3.30 -29.26
CA ALA A 540 12.81 -3.51 -27.81
C ALA A 540 11.96 -2.50 -27.02
N MET A 541 11.96 -1.24 -27.43
CA MET A 541 11.31 -0.12 -26.73
C MET A 541 10.64 0.82 -27.74
N PRO A 542 9.58 0.36 -28.45
CA PRO A 542 8.97 1.09 -29.57
C PRO A 542 8.50 2.50 -29.18
N ALA A 543 7.89 2.65 -27.99
CA ALA A 543 7.37 3.93 -27.52
C ALA A 543 8.49 4.95 -27.23
N ASP A 544 9.55 4.53 -26.55
CA ASP A 544 10.71 5.38 -26.24
C ASP A 544 11.50 5.73 -27.51
N TRP A 545 11.66 4.77 -28.43
CA TRP A 545 12.26 5.01 -29.74
C TRP A 545 11.47 6.05 -30.54
N ALA A 546 10.15 5.90 -30.65
CA ALA A 546 9.30 6.87 -31.36
C ALA A 546 9.33 8.27 -30.71
N THR A 547 9.36 8.33 -29.39
CA THR A 547 9.54 9.59 -28.64
C THR A 547 10.88 10.24 -28.95
N THR A 548 11.96 9.46 -28.95
CA THR A 548 13.31 9.94 -29.26
C THR A 548 13.42 10.43 -30.70
N GLN A 549 12.85 9.70 -31.65
CA GLN A 549 12.79 10.11 -33.07
C GLN A 549 12.05 11.44 -33.25
N GLN A 550 10.90 11.61 -32.59
CA GLN A 550 10.14 12.86 -32.65
C GLN A 550 10.90 14.03 -32.01
N ASN A 551 11.56 13.82 -30.87
CA ASN A 551 12.35 14.86 -30.21
C ASN A 551 13.56 15.29 -31.05
N ARG A 552 14.28 14.31 -31.62
CA ARG A 552 15.37 14.55 -32.59
C ARG A 552 14.85 15.32 -33.80
N ALA A 553 13.70 14.94 -34.36
CA ALA A 553 13.05 15.64 -35.47
C ALA A 553 12.66 17.09 -35.13
N ASN A 554 12.15 17.34 -33.92
CA ASN A 554 11.84 18.71 -33.46
C ASN A 554 13.09 19.60 -33.37
N ALA A 555 14.20 19.05 -32.88
CA ALA A 555 15.48 19.74 -32.81
C ALA A 555 16.03 20.02 -34.22
N LEU A 556 16.00 19.03 -35.12
CA LEU A 556 16.36 19.20 -36.53
C LEU A 556 15.48 20.22 -37.23
N ARG A 557 14.17 20.25 -36.97
CA ARG A 557 13.28 21.26 -37.53
C ARG A 557 13.70 22.67 -37.15
N SER A 558 14.03 22.86 -35.87
CA SER A 558 14.50 24.14 -35.34
C SER A 558 15.84 24.54 -35.96
N LEU A 559 16.75 23.59 -36.15
CA LEU A 559 18.00 23.82 -36.87
C LEU A 559 17.79 24.20 -38.33
N GLY A 560 16.99 23.43 -39.07
CA GLY A 560 16.76 23.68 -40.48
C GLY A 560 16.12 25.04 -40.72
N GLU A 561 15.30 25.50 -39.77
CA GLU A 561 14.78 26.87 -39.77
C GLU A 561 15.89 27.92 -39.50
N LEU A 562 16.72 27.71 -38.48
CA LEU A 562 17.81 28.63 -38.10
C LEU A 562 18.92 28.72 -39.15
N ALA A 563 19.32 27.58 -39.72
CA ALA A 563 20.32 27.45 -40.77
C ALA A 563 19.76 27.75 -42.18
N GLU A 564 18.45 27.99 -42.27
CA GLU A 564 17.71 28.13 -43.53
C GLU A 564 17.96 26.99 -44.52
N ASP A 565 18.09 25.74 -44.04
CA ASP A 565 18.44 24.56 -44.83
C ASP A 565 17.27 23.57 -44.99
N PRO A 566 16.66 23.49 -46.20
CA PRO A 566 15.66 22.48 -46.53
C PRO A 566 16.12 21.03 -46.33
N GLY A 567 17.42 20.72 -46.49
CA GLY A 567 17.93 19.36 -46.33
C GLY A 567 17.84 18.86 -44.87
N VAL A 568 18.09 19.75 -43.91
CA VAL A 568 17.91 19.45 -42.48
C VAL A 568 16.42 19.24 -42.15
N LEU A 569 15.53 20.01 -42.80
CA LEU A 569 14.08 19.81 -42.65
C LEU A 569 13.60 18.49 -43.24
N GLU A 570 14.22 18.00 -44.33
CA GLU A 570 13.94 16.64 -44.84
C GLU A 570 14.36 15.56 -43.85
N GLU A 571 15.46 15.74 -43.14
CA GLU A 571 15.84 14.84 -42.05
C GLU A 571 14.85 14.88 -40.88
N ALA A 572 14.36 16.07 -40.51
CA ALA A 572 13.29 16.20 -39.51
C ALA A 572 12.02 15.44 -39.94
N VAL A 573 11.60 15.57 -41.20
CA VAL A 573 10.45 14.83 -41.75
C VAL A 573 10.66 13.32 -41.67
N ARG A 574 11.86 12.81 -42.00
CA ARG A 574 12.20 11.39 -41.85
C ARG A 574 12.10 10.90 -40.41
N GLY A 575 12.51 11.71 -39.43
CA GLY A 575 12.37 11.37 -38.01
C GLY A 575 10.91 11.30 -37.56
N TYR A 576 10.05 12.21 -38.04
CA TYR A 576 8.61 12.11 -37.80
C TYR A 576 7.99 10.88 -38.49
N ASP A 577 8.38 10.58 -39.72
CA ASP A 577 7.94 9.37 -40.43
C ASP A 577 8.31 8.11 -39.65
N ALA A 578 9.53 8.04 -39.12
CA ALA A 578 9.96 6.94 -38.26
C ALA A 578 9.08 6.82 -37.00
N ALA A 579 8.80 7.93 -36.30
CA ALA A 579 7.92 7.90 -35.12
C ALA A 579 6.48 7.43 -35.46
N LEU A 580 5.98 7.76 -36.66
CA LEU A 580 4.66 7.34 -37.15
C LEU A 580 4.57 5.86 -37.51
N GLU A 581 5.68 5.13 -37.61
CA GLU A 581 5.68 3.66 -37.75
C GLU A 581 5.16 2.96 -36.49
N VAL A 582 5.35 3.59 -35.33
CA VAL A 582 4.91 3.07 -34.02
C VAL A 582 3.62 3.75 -33.58
N ARG A 583 3.57 5.09 -33.67
CA ARG A 583 2.40 5.87 -33.31
C ARG A 583 1.39 5.75 -34.44
N THR A 584 0.41 4.86 -34.30
CA THR A 584 -0.68 4.72 -35.27
C THR A 584 -1.95 5.40 -34.76
N ARG A 585 -2.88 5.68 -35.67
CA ARG A 585 -4.19 6.25 -35.31
C ARG A 585 -4.96 5.35 -34.35
N GLU A 586 -4.83 4.04 -34.51
CA GLU A 586 -5.55 3.04 -33.72
C GLU A 586 -4.94 2.84 -32.34
N ALA A 587 -3.61 2.77 -32.25
CA ALA A 587 -2.93 2.47 -30.99
C ALA A 587 -2.69 3.72 -30.13
N MET A 588 -2.39 4.86 -30.75
CA MET A 588 -1.96 6.09 -30.08
C MET A 588 -2.54 7.33 -30.79
N PRO A 589 -3.87 7.51 -30.82
CA PRO A 589 -4.52 8.53 -31.64
C PRO A 589 -4.03 9.96 -31.38
N ALA A 590 -3.85 10.32 -30.10
CA ALA A 590 -3.38 11.65 -29.70
C ALA A 590 -1.94 11.90 -30.14
N ASP A 591 -1.04 10.95 -29.86
CA ASP A 591 0.38 11.07 -30.23
C ASP A 591 0.59 11.02 -31.75
N TRP A 592 -0.18 10.19 -32.46
CA TRP A 592 -0.20 10.15 -33.92
C TRP A 592 -0.61 11.51 -34.49
N ALA A 593 -1.71 12.10 -34.01
CA ALA A 593 -2.17 13.40 -34.47
C ALA A 593 -1.14 14.52 -34.20
N ALA A 594 -0.54 14.53 -33.01
CA ALA A 594 0.52 15.48 -32.64
C ALA A 594 1.77 15.32 -33.53
N THR A 595 2.16 14.07 -33.84
CA THR A 595 3.30 13.78 -34.72
C THR A 595 3.01 14.23 -36.15
N GLN A 596 1.80 14.00 -36.67
CA GLN A 596 1.36 14.48 -37.99
C GLN A 596 1.39 16.01 -38.06
N GLN A 597 0.92 16.70 -37.03
CA GLN A 597 0.99 18.16 -36.94
C GLN A 597 2.44 18.67 -37.00
N ASN A 598 3.35 18.07 -36.23
CA ASN A 598 4.76 18.48 -36.19
C ASN A 598 5.44 18.25 -37.54
N ARG A 599 5.17 17.11 -38.18
CA ARG A 599 5.62 16.79 -39.52
C ARG A 599 5.12 17.79 -40.56
N ALA A 600 3.83 18.11 -40.54
CA ALA A 600 3.23 19.12 -41.42
C ALA A 600 3.86 20.50 -41.23
N SER A 601 4.16 20.88 -39.98
CA SER A 601 4.85 22.13 -39.68
C SER A 601 6.27 22.17 -40.27
N ALA A 602 7.03 21.07 -40.20
CA ALA A 602 8.35 20.99 -40.82
C ALA A 602 8.28 21.14 -42.34
N LEU A 603 7.31 20.47 -42.98
CA LEU A 603 7.06 20.56 -44.42
C LEU A 603 6.66 21.98 -44.85
N LEU A 604 5.85 22.69 -44.07
CA LEU A 604 5.51 24.08 -44.36
C LEU A 604 6.74 25.00 -44.28
N THR A 605 7.57 24.84 -43.24
CA THR A 605 8.83 25.59 -43.14
C THR A 605 9.75 25.29 -44.33
N GLN A 606 9.84 24.02 -44.73
CA GLN A 606 10.62 23.58 -45.89
C GLN A 606 10.10 24.22 -47.18
N ALA A 607 8.78 24.22 -47.39
CA ALA A 607 8.14 24.81 -48.57
C ALA A 607 8.43 26.31 -48.68
N ARG A 608 8.38 27.04 -47.56
CA ARG A 608 8.72 28.46 -47.49
C ARG A 608 10.18 28.72 -47.86
N LEU A 609 11.11 27.89 -47.37
CA LEU A 609 12.53 28.01 -47.70
C LEU A 609 12.82 27.68 -49.17
N LEU A 610 12.21 26.62 -49.71
CA LEU A 610 12.33 26.24 -51.12
C LEU A 610 11.79 27.33 -52.05
N LYS A 611 10.68 27.99 -51.68
CA LYS A 611 10.17 29.17 -52.41
C LYS A 611 11.18 30.31 -52.40
N ARG A 612 11.83 30.60 -51.25
CA ARG A 612 12.89 31.63 -51.17
C ARG A 612 14.14 31.30 -51.99
N ARG A 613 14.38 30.01 -52.25
CA ARG A 613 15.49 29.50 -53.06
C ARG A 613 15.12 29.30 -54.53
N ASP A 614 14.00 29.86 -54.99
CA ASP A 614 13.50 29.78 -56.37
C ASP A 614 13.27 28.34 -56.89
N ASP A 615 12.86 27.41 -56.02
CA ASP A 615 12.34 26.08 -56.41
C ASP A 615 10.83 25.96 -56.12
N PRO A 616 9.96 26.58 -56.94
CA PRO A 616 8.52 26.58 -56.72
C PRO A 616 7.88 25.20 -56.88
N GLY A 617 8.50 24.31 -57.66
CA GLY A 617 8.01 22.94 -57.86
C GLY A 617 8.20 22.08 -56.60
N ALA A 618 9.37 22.14 -55.98
CA ALA A 618 9.60 21.48 -54.70
C ALA A 618 8.80 22.15 -53.57
N ALA A 619 8.69 23.49 -53.58
CA ALA A 619 7.87 24.21 -52.62
C ALA A 619 6.40 23.80 -52.67
N ALA A 620 5.81 23.67 -53.86
CA ALA A 620 4.43 23.21 -54.03
C ALA A 620 4.21 21.79 -53.49
N ARG A 621 5.11 20.84 -53.82
CA ARG A 621 5.03 19.48 -53.29
C ARG A 621 5.11 19.42 -51.76
N ALA A 622 6.01 20.19 -51.17
CA ALA A 622 6.15 20.27 -49.71
C ALA A 622 4.91 20.90 -49.06
N ALA A 623 4.33 21.95 -49.68
CA ALA A 623 3.10 22.58 -49.20
C ALA A 623 1.88 21.65 -49.31
N ASP A 624 1.74 20.89 -50.40
CA ASP A 624 0.68 19.88 -50.56
C ASP A 624 0.79 18.78 -49.49
N ALA A 625 2.02 18.31 -49.22
CA ALA A 625 2.28 17.33 -48.17
C ALA A 625 2.01 17.89 -46.76
N ALA A 626 2.28 19.18 -46.53
CA ALA A 626 1.95 19.85 -45.27
C ALA A 626 0.43 19.93 -45.05
N ALA A 627 -0.34 20.32 -46.08
CA ALA A 627 -1.81 20.37 -46.00
C ALA A 627 -2.39 18.99 -45.66
N ALA A 628 -1.96 17.95 -46.38
CA ALA A 628 -2.38 16.58 -46.10
C ALA A 628 -2.04 16.11 -44.68
N GLY A 629 -0.86 16.49 -44.16
CA GLY A 629 -0.46 16.17 -42.79
C GLY A 629 -1.34 16.86 -41.73
N TYR A 630 -1.72 18.12 -41.95
CA TYR A 630 -2.65 18.81 -41.06
C TYR A 630 -4.06 18.22 -41.12
N ASP A 631 -4.54 17.80 -42.30
CA ASP A 631 -5.82 17.07 -42.42
C ASP A 631 -5.80 15.74 -41.65
N LEU A 632 -4.68 15.00 -41.74
CA LEU A 632 -4.50 13.79 -40.94
C LEU A 632 -4.54 14.10 -39.44
N ALA A 633 -3.83 15.14 -38.99
CA ALA A 633 -3.86 15.56 -37.58
C ALA A 633 -5.27 15.94 -37.10
N LEU A 634 -6.07 16.63 -37.94
CA LEU A 634 -7.48 16.93 -37.66
C LEU A 634 -8.37 15.69 -37.61
N SER A 635 -8.03 14.64 -38.36
CA SER A 635 -8.78 13.39 -38.31
C SER A 635 -8.60 12.62 -37.00
N GLY A 636 -7.51 12.90 -36.26
CA GLY A 636 -7.21 12.31 -34.96
C GLY A 636 -7.45 13.25 -33.77
N THR A 637 -7.89 14.48 -34.00
CA THR A 637 -8.13 15.50 -32.96
C THR A 637 -9.51 16.11 -33.15
N SER A 638 -10.34 16.14 -32.11
CA SER A 638 -11.66 16.80 -32.18
C SER A 638 -11.65 18.14 -31.44
N ARG A 639 -12.61 19.01 -31.79
CA ARG A 639 -12.83 20.28 -31.10
C ARG A 639 -13.31 20.05 -29.65
N ASP A 640 -14.04 18.96 -29.42
CA ASP A 640 -14.65 18.68 -28.12
C ASP A 640 -13.61 18.10 -27.15
N ASP A 641 -12.69 17.26 -27.64
CA ASP A 641 -11.67 16.61 -26.82
C ASP A 641 -10.46 17.53 -26.56
N ALA A 642 -10.03 18.31 -27.56
CA ALA A 642 -8.82 19.13 -27.49
C ALA A 642 -8.99 20.48 -28.24
N PRO A 643 -9.83 21.41 -27.73
CA PRO A 643 -10.22 22.61 -28.46
C PRO A 643 -9.05 23.52 -28.87
N ALA A 644 -8.05 23.67 -28.00
CA ALA A 644 -6.87 24.51 -28.27
C ALA A 644 -5.96 23.91 -29.35
N THR A 645 -5.69 22.60 -29.26
CA THR A 645 -4.89 21.87 -30.25
C THR A 645 -5.59 21.85 -31.60
N TRP A 646 -6.88 21.53 -31.62
CA TRP A 646 -7.70 21.55 -32.82
C TRP A 646 -7.69 22.92 -33.51
N ALA A 647 -7.86 24.02 -32.75
CA ALA A 647 -7.80 25.37 -33.27
C ALA A 647 -6.43 25.71 -33.88
N THR A 648 -5.35 25.28 -33.22
CA THR A 648 -3.98 25.47 -33.71
C THR A 648 -3.74 24.74 -35.03
N ILE A 649 -4.18 23.48 -35.14
CA ILE A 649 -4.04 22.70 -36.38
C ILE A 649 -4.86 23.35 -37.51
N ARG A 650 -6.10 23.77 -37.23
CA ARG A 650 -6.95 24.47 -38.22
C ARG A 650 -6.34 25.77 -38.71
N HIS A 651 -5.78 26.57 -37.80
CA HIS A 651 -5.09 27.81 -38.15
C HIS A 651 -3.88 27.54 -39.05
N ASN A 652 -3.08 26.52 -38.71
CA ASN A 652 -1.91 26.17 -39.52
C ASN A 652 -2.29 25.61 -40.89
N LEU A 653 -3.37 24.82 -40.99
CA LEU A 653 -3.89 24.37 -42.28
C LEU A 653 -4.30 25.56 -43.15
N ALA A 654 -5.02 26.54 -42.61
CA ALA A 654 -5.36 27.76 -43.34
C ALA A 654 -4.11 28.50 -43.84
N ASN A 655 -3.06 28.62 -43.00
CA ASN A 655 -1.79 29.23 -43.39
C ASN A 655 -1.08 28.46 -44.53
N VAL A 656 -1.22 27.13 -44.61
CA VAL A 656 -0.69 26.34 -45.73
C VAL A 656 -1.49 26.60 -46.99
N GLU A 657 -2.82 26.63 -46.91
CA GLU A 657 -3.69 26.87 -48.07
C GLU A 657 -3.45 28.26 -48.68
N ASP A 658 -3.32 29.29 -47.85
CA ASP A 658 -2.94 30.63 -48.29
C ASP A 658 -1.56 30.62 -48.99
N PHE A 659 -0.61 29.87 -48.44
CA PHE A 659 0.73 29.74 -49.04
C PHE A 659 0.71 28.99 -50.39
N ARG A 660 -0.12 27.93 -50.51
CA ARG A 660 -0.32 27.19 -51.77
C ARG A 660 -0.94 28.07 -52.85
N PHE A 661 -1.90 28.90 -52.47
CA PHE A 661 -2.49 29.90 -53.34
C PHE A 661 -1.47 30.94 -53.82
N ASP A 662 -0.64 31.46 -52.91
CA ASP A 662 0.46 32.37 -53.24
C ASP A 662 1.54 31.74 -54.13
N LEU A 663 1.61 30.41 -54.23
CA LEU A 663 2.49 29.69 -55.14
C LEU A 663 1.86 29.49 -56.52
N SER A 664 0.55 29.27 -56.60
CA SER A 664 -0.16 29.03 -57.87
C SER A 664 -0.47 30.31 -58.65
N GLY A 665 -0.60 31.45 -57.96
CA GLY A 665 -0.84 32.77 -58.57
C GLY A 665 -2.28 32.99 -59.06
N ASP A 666 -3.23 32.13 -58.69
CA ASP A 666 -4.57 32.08 -59.29
C ASP A 666 -5.61 32.83 -58.45
N ARG A 667 -5.75 34.16 -58.68
CA ARG A 667 -6.53 35.08 -57.83
C ARG A 667 -8.07 34.93 -57.84
N GLU A 668 -8.66 34.04 -58.63
CA GLU A 668 -10.13 33.95 -58.82
C GLU A 668 -10.88 33.15 -57.74
N ALA A 669 -10.20 32.42 -56.85
CA ALA A 669 -10.86 31.51 -55.89
C ALA A 669 -11.22 32.13 -54.51
N LEU A 670 -11.18 33.46 -54.35
CA LEU A 670 -11.42 34.15 -53.08
C LEU A 670 -12.92 34.34 -52.70
N ALA A 671 -13.86 33.66 -53.39
CA ALA A 671 -15.30 33.95 -53.33
C ALA A 671 -16.21 32.78 -52.88
N LEU A 672 -15.68 31.68 -52.33
CA LEU A 672 -16.45 30.58 -51.74
C LEU A 672 -15.81 30.16 -50.41
#